data_AF-A0A8I1QBF4-F1
#
_entry.id   AF-A0A8I1QBF4-F1
#
_cell.length_a   1.000
_cell.length_b   1.000
_cell.length_c   1.000
_cell.angle_alpha   90.00
_cell.angle_beta   90.00
_cell.angle_gamma   90.00
#
_symmetry.space_group_name_H-M   'P 1'
#
loop_
_entity.id
_entity.type
_entity.pdbx_description
1 polymer ?
#
loop_
_entity_poly.entity_id
_entity_poly.type
_entity_poly.pdbx_seq_one_letter_code
_entity_poly.pdbx_strand_id
1 'polypeptide(L)'
;MLSPAGQCKTFDAQADGYVQGEGAAAIVLKPLSKALKDQDRIYALILGGAVNQDGKTNGLTAPNGLQQEQLLTKAYATAKVQPHQVSYVECHGTGTFLGDPIEVEALGAALSSARTADTPCYLGAVKTNIGHLEPAAGLVSIIKTALVLHKKSIPPNQNFTSPNPHIPFARLAFKLPKTVEPLPRYGETAVAGVSGFGFGGANAHLVLQEMLPETPAFAPSASQPQQEVFTLSAKSSTSLKGLIQAWSIYLKQHPQLDLAQLCHTLHLRRSHFSYRLALVVRSVDELTQKLNLLKIDLNLLPEGAFYNPEPKKVKPVAGPSNPELMDAMSLAKLYVAQQNIDWHQFEKSRSFPQIDLPGYVWDHKDYWPKFNKIAPQKAVAEHPFQARVLPSPLASQQFEFIFELENLPEIKDSFSILHAGFYVEMLAYALDNRYQHTSFTATEFYFSSPLLVLENQTVTVHLILEPQANGLLGFEFYSSNGQDSWIRHAQGKLASTHIMTAPQLPEISSIMRQHYLGNDQVCYQRIQDMGMPAGDTIRWIKNFWFANGDGVAELREKKLLERNEHYVRKLHPGIIDACIQTLFLLLPPEIKIPFVASYMGELKCFHTAENAKYIYTRIKPYLAEEKKIIGEWFLLDEQFTVLAQCTDIHLSQLNNTRGIEQLLTVNTQSPIDFTLPYALCKEQVQQLLMEQLAAIFSMPVADIKAHHTLHDLGMDSLMALAVMRVIETHTEVSYALPKLMQGPTIEEITVDILKQKNIQAAVNLPEKTADITSWLAYHKPQSDAELRLFCFPYGGGGASIYREWQTHFPNHLEVCPIQLPGRENRMQETPLADIKELIPLLAEQLKPLMDKPFAFFGHSFGSLVAFELTRFLRRTGAQEPEHLFVSAYPDPRVPSKSLDNLLAELAAINLDLFSLDEQHLQRLDDLKLSELAAIFKRNGVVDYSDARMTKSIIQVLLPIFVGDMRIVKSYQYYEDPPLNLPITVFVGQHDTWVLPQDHAGWTAHSAQSCTLEQFPSGHLFVREELFRKKIISVIQTALDQKLLVT
;
A
#
# COMPACT_ATOMS: atom_id res chain seq x y z
N MET A 1 15.59 -4.91 1.65
CA MET A 1 16.01 -6.32 1.45
C MET A 1 16.76 -6.53 0.14
N LEU A 2 16.38 -5.83 -0.95
CA LEU A 2 17.09 -5.95 -2.22
C LEU A 2 18.40 -5.15 -2.24
N SER A 3 19.44 -5.71 -2.87
CA SER A 3 20.73 -5.05 -3.07
C SER A 3 20.63 -4.00 -4.20
N PRO A 4 21.06 -2.74 -3.97
CA PRO A 4 21.10 -1.73 -5.02
C PRO A 4 22.15 -2.04 -6.10
N ALA A 5 23.14 -2.89 -5.81
CA ALA A 5 24.17 -3.31 -6.74
C ALA A 5 23.76 -4.51 -7.63
N GLY A 6 22.56 -5.07 -7.42
CA GLY A 6 22.06 -6.20 -8.19
C GLY A 6 22.85 -7.50 -7.97
N GLN A 7 23.47 -7.68 -6.80
CA GLN A 7 24.29 -8.84 -6.47
C GLN A 7 24.00 -9.34 -5.05
N CYS A 8 24.03 -10.66 -4.84
CA CYS A 8 24.06 -11.23 -3.49
C CYS A 8 25.51 -11.27 -3.01
N LYS A 9 25.89 -10.36 -2.12
CA LYS A 9 27.24 -10.26 -1.52
C LYS A 9 27.30 -11.04 -0.20
N THR A 10 26.88 -12.31 -0.24
CA THR A 10 26.74 -13.17 0.94
C THR A 10 28.06 -13.26 1.71
N PHE A 11 28.01 -13.05 3.03
CA PHE A 11 29.14 -13.06 3.97
C PHE A 11 30.19 -11.96 3.80
N ASP A 12 30.00 -11.04 2.84
CA ASP A 12 30.92 -9.94 2.60
C ASP A 12 30.66 -8.76 3.55
N ALA A 13 31.69 -7.96 3.82
CA ALA A 13 31.56 -6.71 4.57
C ALA A 13 30.59 -5.70 3.91
N GLN A 14 30.37 -5.81 2.60
CA GLN A 14 29.46 -4.97 1.83
C GLN A 14 28.08 -5.60 1.59
N ALA A 15 27.69 -6.61 2.38
CA ALA A 15 26.37 -7.22 2.35
C ALA A 15 25.25 -6.17 2.54
N ASP A 16 24.53 -5.85 1.45
CA ASP A 16 23.53 -4.78 1.36
C ASP A 16 22.13 -5.28 0.94
N GLY A 17 21.96 -6.59 0.78
CA GLY A 17 20.72 -7.23 0.36
C GLY A 17 20.94 -8.38 -0.62
N TYR A 18 19.82 -8.92 -1.15
CA TYR A 18 19.83 -9.94 -2.19
C TYR A 18 19.34 -9.42 -3.54
N VAL A 19 19.62 -10.12 -4.62
CA VAL A 19 19.01 -9.89 -5.94
C VAL A 19 18.10 -11.06 -6.29
N GLN A 20 16.95 -10.79 -6.89
CA GLN A 20 16.07 -11.85 -7.38
C GLN A 20 16.72 -12.58 -8.55
N GLY A 21 16.56 -13.90 -8.56
CA GLY A 21 17.00 -14.75 -9.65
C GLY A 21 15.82 -15.52 -10.24
N GLU A 22 15.97 -15.95 -11.49
CA GLU A 22 14.97 -16.78 -12.16
C GLU A 22 15.49 -18.21 -12.32
N GLY A 23 14.61 -19.18 -12.08
CA GLY A 23 14.94 -20.57 -12.35
C GLY A 23 13.87 -21.55 -11.87
N ALA A 24 13.92 -22.75 -12.43
CA ALA A 24 13.09 -23.87 -12.04
C ALA A 24 13.99 -25.07 -11.74
N ALA A 25 13.64 -25.85 -10.70
CA ALA A 25 14.41 -26.99 -10.26
C ALA A 25 13.49 -28.17 -9.94
N ALA A 26 13.97 -29.38 -10.23
CA ALA A 26 13.32 -30.63 -9.86
C ALA A 26 14.38 -31.62 -9.38
N ILE A 27 14.03 -32.40 -8.34
CA ILE A 27 14.84 -33.51 -7.84
C ILE A 27 13.95 -34.74 -7.76
N VAL A 28 14.51 -35.92 -8.02
CA VAL A 28 13.82 -37.20 -7.85
C VAL A 28 14.30 -37.82 -6.55
N LEU A 29 13.38 -38.02 -5.61
CA LEU A 29 13.66 -38.64 -4.32
C LEU A 29 13.14 -40.07 -4.29
N LYS A 30 13.90 -40.95 -3.65
CA LYS A 30 13.59 -42.37 -3.56
C LYS A 30 14.19 -42.98 -2.29
N PRO A 31 13.51 -43.91 -1.61
CA PRO A 31 14.13 -44.68 -0.54
C PRO A 31 15.40 -45.38 -1.05
N LEU A 32 16.48 -45.33 -0.29
CA LEU A 32 17.79 -45.87 -0.68
C LEU A 32 17.70 -47.33 -1.17
N SER A 33 16.98 -48.19 -0.45
CA SER A 33 16.78 -49.60 -0.82
C SER A 33 16.18 -49.78 -2.22
N LYS A 34 15.25 -48.90 -2.62
CA LYS A 34 14.63 -48.94 -3.95
C LYS A 34 15.52 -48.30 -5.01
N ALA A 35 16.30 -47.28 -4.67
CA ALA A 35 17.30 -46.71 -5.59
C ALA A 35 18.39 -47.73 -5.92
N LEU A 36 18.90 -48.45 -4.92
CA LEU A 36 19.86 -49.55 -5.10
C LEU A 36 19.28 -50.70 -5.92
N LYS A 37 18.05 -51.15 -5.58
CA LYS A 37 17.36 -52.21 -6.32
C LYS A 37 17.19 -51.89 -7.81
N ASP A 38 16.81 -50.64 -8.11
CA ASP A 38 16.58 -50.21 -9.48
C ASP A 38 17.86 -49.67 -10.14
N GLN A 39 19.02 -49.77 -9.46
CA GLN A 39 20.34 -49.34 -9.93
C GLN A 39 20.36 -47.87 -10.42
N ASP A 40 19.66 -46.98 -9.70
CA ASP A 40 19.63 -45.56 -10.03
C ASP A 40 20.94 -44.88 -9.60
N ARG A 41 21.39 -43.87 -10.36
CA ARG A 41 22.46 -42.99 -9.88
C ARG A 41 22.02 -42.21 -8.65
N ILE A 42 22.82 -42.32 -7.60
CA ILE A 42 22.64 -41.61 -6.32
C ILE A 42 23.66 -40.47 -6.24
N TYR A 43 23.17 -39.23 -6.19
CA TYR A 43 24.04 -38.05 -6.03
C TYR A 43 24.44 -37.82 -4.57
N ALA A 44 23.47 -37.94 -3.65
CA ALA A 44 23.66 -37.82 -2.21
C ALA A 44 22.52 -38.54 -1.47
N LEU A 45 22.74 -38.86 -0.20
CA LEU A 45 21.73 -39.38 0.71
C LEU A 45 21.16 -38.25 1.54
N ILE A 46 19.84 -38.19 1.73
CA ILE A 46 19.21 -37.30 2.72
C ILE A 46 19.03 -38.11 4.00
N LEU A 47 19.78 -37.78 5.05
CA LEU A 47 19.76 -38.50 6.33
C LEU A 47 18.61 -38.07 7.22
N GLY A 48 18.21 -36.80 7.12
CA GLY A 48 17.17 -36.21 7.93
C GLY A 48 17.13 -34.69 7.78
N GLY A 49 16.25 -34.07 8.54
CA GLY A 49 16.12 -32.62 8.58
C GLY A 49 15.01 -32.17 9.51
N ALA A 50 14.82 -30.87 9.60
CA ALA A 50 13.78 -30.26 10.41
C ALA A 50 13.18 -29.04 9.68
N VAL A 51 11.99 -28.66 10.14
CA VAL A 51 11.34 -27.39 9.80
C VAL A 51 10.80 -26.76 11.09
N ASN A 52 10.83 -25.42 11.17
CA ASN A 52 10.19 -24.63 12.23
C ASN A 52 9.85 -23.23 11.72
N GLN A 53 9.56 -22.30 12.62
CA GLN A 53 9.25 -20.92 12.29
C GLN A 53 9.85 -19.95 13.33
N ASP A 54 10.26 -18.75 12.90
CA ASP A 54 10.93 -17.71 13.68
C ASP A 54 10.15 -17.13 14.90
N GLY A 55 8.88 -17.47 15.04
CA GLY A 55 7.93 -16.97 16.02
C GLY A 55 7.63 -15.48 15.87
N LYS A 56 7.44 -14.83 17.03
CA LYS A 56 7.23 -13.39 17.12
C LYS A 56 8.57 -12.66 17.03
N THR A 57 8.79 -11.94 15.94
CA THR A 57 10.01 -11.15 15.67
C THR A 57 9.72 -9.66 15.53
N ASN A 58 10.76 -8.81 15.42
CA ASN A 58 10.66 -7.35 15.29
C ASN A 58 10.23 -6.91 13.88
N GLY A 59 9.13 -7.47 13.38
CA GLY A 59 8.62 -7.28 12.03
C GLY A 59 8.63 -8.59 11.23
N LEU A 60 7.70 -8.73 10.28
CA LEU A 60 7.46 -9.98 9.55
C LEU A 60 8.73 -10.59 8.93
N THR A 61 9.64 -9.75 8.42
CA THR A 61 10.86 -10.14 7.71
C THR A 61 12.09 -10.28 8.59
N ALA A 62 11.98 -10.01 9.89
CA ALA A 62 13.10 -10.11 10.82
C ALA A 62 13.32 -11.59 11.21
N PRO A 63 14.53 -12.15 11.00
CA PRO A 63 14.82 -13.54 11.36
C PRO A 63 15.01 -13.71 12.87
N ASN A 64 14.91 -14.96 13.36
CA ASN A 64 15.16 -15.31 14.77
C ASN A 64 16.29 -16.33 14.92
N GLY A 65 17.46 -15.88 15.38
CA GLY A 65 18.64 -16.73 15.55
C GLY A 65 18.43 -17.92 16.48
N LEU A 66 17.67 -17.77 17.56
CA LEU A 66 17.38 -18.87 18.50
C LEU A 66 16.53 -19.96 17.85
N GLN A 67 15.57 -19.57 17.00
CA GLN A 67 14.76 -20.54 16.26
C GLN A 67 15.59 -21.25 15.19
N GLN A 68 16.49 -20.54 14.52
CA GLN A 68 17.43 -21.16 13.58
C GLN A 68 18.39 -22.13 14.28
N GLU A 69 18.90 -21.81 15.47
CA GLU A 69 19.73 -22.71 16.28
C GLU A 69 18.97 -23.99 16.67
N GLN A 70 17.72 -23.85 17.16
CA GLN A 70 16.86 -24.98 17.52
C GLN A 70 16.57 -25.89 16.31
N LEU A 71 16.30 -25.27 15.16
CA LEU A 71 16.12 -25.98 13.89
C LEU A 71 17.35 -26.82 13.53
N LEU A 72 18.53 -26.19 13.53
CA LEU A 72 19.80 -26.82 13.18
C LEU A 72 20.10 -27.99 14.12
N THR A 73 19.99 -27.76 15.43
CA THR A 73 20.20 -28.80 16.46
C THR A 73 19.28 -29.99 16.26
N LYS A 74 17.98 -29.73 16.01
CA LYS A 74 16.98 -30.77 15.75
C LYS A 74 17.27 -31.53 14.45
N ALA A 75 17.68 -30.84 13.39
CA ALA A 75 18.00 -31.45 12.11
C ALA A 75 19.18 -32.43 12.21
N TYR A 76 20.28 -32.03 12.85
CA TYR A 76 21.44 -32.89 13.05
C TYR A 76 21.17 -34.06 14.00
N ALA A 77 20.39 -33.83 15.07
CA ALA A 77 19.93 -34.92 15.95
C ALA A 77 19.07 -35.95 15.20
N THR A 78 18.14 -35.49 14.36
CA THR A 78 17.28 -36.35 13.52
C THR A 78 18.12 -37.17 12.52
N ALA A 79 19.14 -36.55 11.94
CA ALA A 79 20.08 -37.19 11.03
C ALA A 79 21.11 -38.10 11.73
N LYS A 80 21.16 -38.09 13.07
CA LYS A 80 22.16 -38.79 13.91
C LYS A 80 23.61 -38.43 13.53
N VAL A 81 23.84 -37.16 13.17
CA VAL A 81 25.15 -36.62 12.82
C VAL A 81 25.66 -35.78 13.97
N GLN A 82 26.91 -36.02 14.39
CA GLN A 82 27.57 -35.17 15.37
C GLN A 82 28.02 -33.87 14.71
N PRO A 83 27.90 -32.71 15.39
CA PRO A 83 28.31 -31.41 14.88
C PRO A 83 29.64 -31.46 14.13
N HIS A 84 30.75 -31.85 14.79
CA HIS A 84 32.09 -31.86 14.22
C HIS A 84 32.28 -32.69 12.92
N GLN A 85 31.33 -33.57 12.55
CA GLN A 85 31.39 -34.36 11.33
C GLN A 85 30.93 -33.59 10.07
N VAL A 86 30.25 -32.46 10.25
CA VAL A 86 29.73 -31.65 9.13
C VAL A 86 30.88 -30.92 8.45
N SER A 87 31.07 -31.19 7.16
CA SER A 87 32.14 -30.63 6.33
C SER A 87 31.75 -29.33 5.63
N TYR A 88 30.48 -29.19 5.28
CA TYR A 88 29.97 -28.10 4.44
C TYR A 88 28.54 -27.70 4.85
N VAL A 89 28.20 -26.42 4.77
CA VAL A 89 26.82 -25.95 4.87
C VAL A 89 26.54 -24.99 3.73
N GLU A 90 25.53 -25.35 2.92
CA GLU A 90 24.91 -24.43 1.99
C GLU A 90 23.86 -23.61 2.74
N CYS A 91 24.22 -22.37 3.01
CA CYS A 91 23.45 -21.43 3.81
C CYS A 91 22.30 -20.83 3.00
N HIS A 92 21.31 -20.28 3.70
CA HIS A 92 20.32 -19.40 3.10
C HIS A 92 21.01 -18.16 2.52
N GLY A 93 21.89 -17.51 3.28
CA GLY A 93 22.95 -16.65 2.78
C GLY A 93 22.49 -15.62 1.76
N THR A 94 21.68 -14.66 2.20
CA THR A 94 21.06 -13.66 1.32
C THR A 94 21.94 -12.45 1.06
N GLY A 95 23.07 -12.28 1.77
CA GLY A 95 23.85 -11.05 1.68
C GLY A 95 23.13 -9.88 2.33
N THR A 96 22.18 -10.13 3.23
CA THR A 96 21.53 -9.08 4.00
C THR A 96 22.38 -8.72 5.21
N PHE A 97 22.45 -7.42 5.51
CA PHE A 97 23.24 -6.89 6.63
C PHE A 97 22.91 -7.58 7.98
N LEU A 98 21.63 -7.85 8.23
CA LEU A 98 21.17 -8.48 9.47
C LEU A 98 21.10 -10.02 9.40
N GLY A 99 20.67 -10.57 8.26
CA GLY A 99 20.36 -12.00 8.15
C GLY A 99 21.59 -12.89 8.15
N ASP A 100 22.64 -12.51 7.43
CA ASP A 100 23.87 -13.31 7.34
C ASP A 100 24.56 -13.49 8.72
N PRO A 101 24.73 -12.44 9.56
CA PRO A 101 25.25 -12.62 10.91
C PRO A 101 24.41 -13.56 11.77
N ILE A 102 23.08 -13.38 11.77
CA ILE A 102 22.17 -14.21 12.58
C ILE A 102 22.24 -15.69 12.17
N GLU A 103 22.27 -15.97 10.87
CA GLU A 103 22.38 -17.34 10.35
C GLU A 103 23.71 -17.98 10.76
N VAL A 104 24.83 -17.27 10.59
CA VAL A 104 26.15 -17.85 10.90
C VAL A 104 26.37 -18.00 12.40
N GLU A 105 25.81 -17.12 13.23
CA GLU A 105 25.83 -17.28 14.69
C GLU A 105 25.00 -18.49 15.14
N ALA A 106 23.80 -18.69 14.58
CA ALA A 106 22.97 -19.86 14.84
C ALA A 106 23.66 -21.17 14.40
N LEU A 107 24.32 -21.16 13.24
CA LEU A 107 25.21 -22.24 12.81
C LEU A 107 26.35 -22.45 13.80
N GLY A 108 26.99 -21.37 14.25
CA GLY A 108 28.05 -21.41 15.26
C GLY A 108 27.60 -22.10 16.54
N ALA A 109 26.44 -21.74 17.08
CA ALA A 109 25.87 -22.35 18.28
C ALA A 109 25.59 -23.86 18.10
N ALA A 110 25.02 -24.25 16.95
CA ALA A 110 24.70 -25.65 16.67
C ALA A 110 25.93 -26.51 16.30
N LEU A 111 26.96 -25.90 15.69
CA LEU A 111 28.03 -26.64 15.01
C LEU A 111 29.41 -26.50 15.62
N SER A 112 29.74 -25.40 16.31
CA SER A 112 31.14 -25.10 16.68
C SER A 112 31.68 -25.95 17.83
N SER A 113 30.81 -26.60 18.60
CA SER A 113 31.24 -27.46 19.72
C SER A 113 32.20 -28.55 19.24
N ALA A 114 33.39 -28.61 19.83
CA ALA A 114 34.45 -29.57 19.52
C ALA A 114 35.10 -29.43 18.11
N ARG A 115 34.99 -28.27 17.45
CA ARG A 115 35.78 -27.96 16.24
C ARG A 115 37.04 -27.16 16.54
N THR A 116 38.08 -27.38 15.74
CA THR A 116 39.31 -26.57 15.74
C THR A 116 39.50 -25.89 14.39
N ALA A 117 40.49 -24.98 14.31
CA ALA A 117 40.87 -24.33 13.06
C ALA A 117 41.36 -25.32 11.97
N ASP A 118 41.81 -26.52 12.37
CA ASP A 118 42.27 -27.58 11.45
C ASP A 118 41.11 -28.43 10.89
N THR A 119 39.93 -28.36 11.50
CA THR A 119 38.71 -29.05 11.05
C THR A 119 37.56 -28.08 10.76
N PRO A 120 37.75 -27.09 9.86
CA PRO A 120 36.76 -26.06 9.63
C PRO A 120 35.54 -26.60 8.88
N CYS A 121 34.35 -26.07 9.18
CA CYS A 121 33.19 -26.28 8.33
C CYS A 121 33.17 -25.20 7.23
N TYR A 122 33.01 -25.61 5.98
CA TYR A 122 32.95 -24.68 4.86
C TYR A 122 31.53 -24.13 4.69
N LEU A 123 31.38 -22.83 4.43
CA LEU A 123 30.07 -22.21 4.18
C LEU A 123 29.94 -21.74 2.74
N GLY A 124 28.82 -22.05 2.11
CA GLY A 124 28.51 -21.62 0.75
C GLY A 124 27.11 -21.03 0.60
N ALA A 125 26.92 -20.24 -0.46
CA ALA A 125 25.58 -19.78 -0.87
C ALA A 125 25.48 -19.64 -2.39
N VAL A 126 24.60 -20.42 -3.02
CA VAL A 126 24.36 -20.47 -4.48
C VAL A 126 23.77 -19.18 -5.01
N LYS A 127 23.11 -18.40 -4.13
CA LYS A 127 22.53 -17.10 -4.45
C LYS A 127 23.59 -16.09 -4.94
N THR A 128 24.84 -16.28 -4.56
CA THR A 128 25.96 -15.47 -5.07
C THR A 128 26.18 -15.66 -6.58
N ASN A 129 25.82 -16.83 -7.14
CA ASN A 129 26.02 -17.17 -8.55
C ASN A 129 24.80 -16.83 -9.44
N ILE A 130 23.59 -17.03 -8.93
CA ILE A 130 22.35 -17.02 -9.75
C ILE A 130 21.23 -16.16 -9.18
N GLY A 131 21.49 -15.41 -8.10
CA GLY A 131 20.46 -14.67 -7.37
C GLY A 131 19.57 -15.57 -6.50
N HIS A 132 18.58 -14.96 -5.87
CA HIS A 132 17.59 -15.64 -5.03
C HIS A 132 16.39 -16.09 -5.87
N LEU A 133 16.29 -17.39 -6.13
CA LEU A 133 15.21 -17.99 -6.94
C LEU A 133 13.89 -18.18 -6.16
N GLU A 134 13.66 -17.32 -5.17
CA GLU A 134 12.50 -17.32 -4.27
C GLU A 134 12.05 -18.76 -3.85
N PRO A 135 10.89 -19.33 -4.25
CA PRO A 135 10.47 -20.65 -3.79
C PRO A 135 11.39 -21.80 -4.26
N ALA A 136 12.13 -21.61 -5.36
CA ALA A 136 13.07 -22.61 -5.87
C ALA A 136 14.46 -22.56 -5.21
N ALA A 137 14.75 -21.54 -4.39
CA ALA A 137 16.06 -21.35 -3.79
C ALA A 137 16.52 -22.55 -2.93
N GLY A 138 15.59 -23.16 -2.18
CA GLY A 138 15.89 -24.35 -1.37
C GLY A 138 16.30 -25.56 -2.23
N LEU A 139 15.55 -25.85 -3.29
CA LEU A 139 15.86 -26.98 -4.19
C LEU A 139 17.21 -26.81 -4.90
N VAL A 140 17.54 -25.59 -5.33
CA VAL A 140 18.83 -25.34 -6.00
C VAL A 140 19.99 -25.44 -5.01
N SER A 141 19.78 -25.04 -3.75
CA SER A 141 20.76 -25.24 -2.66
C SER A 141 21.02 -26.73 -2.41
N ILE A 142 19.97 -27.56 -2.44
CA ILE A 142 20.09 -29.02 -2.38
C ILE A 142 20.88 -29.57 -3.58
N ILE A 143 20.59 -29.11 -4.79
CA ILE A 143 21.29 -29.55 -6.01
C ILE A 143 22.78 -29.22 -5.94
N LYS A 144 23.14 -27.98 -5.59
CA LYS A 144 24.55 -27.58 -5.41
C LYS A 144 25.23 -28.47 -4.37
N THR A 145 24.60 -28.67 -3.22
CA THR A 145 25.16 -29.49 -2.14
C THR A 145 25.34 -30.95 -2.52
N ALA A 146 24.37 -31.54 -3.22
CA ALA A 146 24.47 -32.89 -3.74
C ALA A 146 25.62 -33.01 -4.76
N LEU A 147 25.82 -32.00 -5.61
CA LEU A 147 26.96 -31.96 -6.53
C LEU A 147 28.30 -31.76 -5.81
N VAL A 148 28.34 -30.97 -4.74
CA VAL A 148 29.54 -30.80 -3.89
C VAL A 148 29.96 -32.14 -3.28
N LEU A 149 29.01 -32.90 -2.71
CA LEU A 149 29.23 -34.23 -2.16
C LEU A 149 29.65 -35.23 -3.25
N HIS A 150 28.92 -35.26 -4.36
CA HIS A 150 29.17 -36.21 -5.45
C HIS A 150 30.52 -35.98 -6.15
N LYS A 151 30.89 -34.71 -6.40
CA LYS A 151 32.16 -34.33 -7.04
C LYS A 151 33.32 -34.14 -6.07
N LYS A 152 33.06 -34.22 -4.76
CA LYS A 152 34.06 -34.04 -3.67
C LYS A 152 34.81 -32.70 -3.76
N SER A 153 34.10 -31.65 -4.17
CA SER A 153 34.70 -30.34 -4.46
C SER A 153 33.71 -29.22 -4.15
N ILE A 154 34.21 -28.18 -3.49
CA ILE A 154 33.45 -27.01 -3.02
C ILE A 154 33.73 -25.83 -3.98
N PRO A 155 32.71 -25.29 -4.68
CA PRO A 155 32.88 -24.12 -5.51
C PRO A 155 33.00 -22.83 -4.67
N PRO A 156 33.61 -21.75 -5.21
CA PRO A 156 33.75 -20.49 -4.50
C PRO A 156 32.41 -19.74 -4.34
N ASN A 157 32.31 -18.93 -3.29
CA ASN A 157 31.26 -17.90 -3.17
C ASN A 157 31.62 -16.73 -4.09
N GLN A 158 30.72 -16.37 -5.00
CA GLN A 158 30.90 -15.21 -5.88
C GLN A 158 30.62 -13.91 -5.12
N ASN A 159 31.04 -12.77 -5.67
CA ASN A 159 30.82 -11.43 -5.09
C ASN A 159 31.37 -11.29 -3.65
N PHE A 160 32.45 -12.01 -3.34
CA PHE A 160 33.09 -12.02 -2.02
C PHE A 160 34.51 -11.50 -2.11
N THR A 161 34.77 -10.38 -1.43
CA THR A 161 36.07 -9.68 -1.35
C THR A 161 36.67 -9.83 0.05
N SER A 162 35.92 -9.45 1.08
CA SER A 162 36.38 -9.40 2.48
C SER A 162 35.29 -9.87 3.44
N PRO A 163 35.64 -10.65 4.49
CA PRO A 163 34.67 -11.19 5.42
C PRO A 163 33.91 -10.10 6.17
N ASN A 164 32.61 -10.33 6.40
CA ASN A 164 31.77 -9.45 7.19
C ASN A 164 32.29 -9.33 8.64
N PRO A 165 32.62 -8.11 9.13
CA PRO A 165 33.21 -7.93 10.46
C PRO A 165 32.25 -8.26 11.61
N HIS A 166 30.94 -8.31 11.35
CA HIS A 166 29.94 -8.71 12.33
C HIS A 166 29.85 -10.23 12.51
N ILE A 167 30.63 -11.01 11.76
CA ILE A 167 30.59 -12.48 11.80
C ILE A 167 31.95 -13.01 12.25
N PRO A 168 32.05 -13.66 13.43
CA PRO A 168 33.33 -14.12 13.96
C PRO A 168 33.75 -15.48 13.36
N PHE A 169 33.91 -15.56 12.03
CA PHE A 169 34.19 -16.81 11.29
C PHE A 169 35.35 -17.64 11.87
N ALA A 170 36.48 -16.99 12.19
CA ALA A 170 37.64 -17.67 12.75
C ALA A 170 37.36 -18.29 14.13
N ARG A 171 36.61 -17.60 14.99
CA ARG A 171 36.20 -18.09 16.32
C ARG A 171 35.23 -19.28 16.20
N LEU A 172 34.39 -19.28 15.17
CA LEU A 172 33.39 -20.31 14.92
C LEU A 172 33.92 -21.49 14.08
N ALA A 173 35.21 -21.47 13.72
CA ALA A 173 35.85 -22.46 12.84
C ALA A 173 35.12 -22.64 11.49
N PHE A 174 34.64 -21.55 10.90
CA PHE A 174 34.03 -21.53 9.57
C PHE A 174 34.99 -20.98 8.51
N LYS A 175 35.00 -21.61 7.33
CA LYS A 175 35.83 -21.20 6.19
C LYS A 175 34.97 -20.86 4.97
N LEU A 176 35.31 -19.75 4.30
CA LEU A 176 34.63 -19.28 3.09
C LEU A 176 35.48 -19.61 1.85
N PRO A 177 35.00 -20.42 0.90
CA PRO A 177 35.77 -20.78 -0.30
C PRO A 177 35.88 -19.58 -1.25
N LYS A 178 37.11 -19.11 -1.51
CA LYS A 178 37.42 -18.08 -2.53
C LYS A 178 37.78 -18.68 -3.89
N THR A 179 38.26 -19.91 -3.89
CA THR A 179 38.57 -20.74 -5.06
C THR A 179 37.90 -22.10 -4.90
N VAL A 180 38.00 -22.94 -5.93
CA VAL A 180 37.58 -24.33 -5.81
C VAL A 180 38.45 -25.03 -4.77
N GLU A 181 37.83 -25.68 -3.79
CA GLU A 181 38.49 -26.37 -2.68
C GLU A 181 38.08 -27.85 -2.64
N PRO A 182 38.94 -28.78 -2.20
CA PRO A 182 38.53 -30.17 -1.97
C PRO A 182 37.57 -30.25 -0.78
N LEU A 183 36.56 -31.11 -0.87
CA LEU A 183 35.63 -31.35 0.25
C LEU A 183 36.30 -32.24 1.32
N PRO A 184 36.51 -31.76 2.55
CA PRO A 184 37.11 -32.58 3.61
C PRO A 184 36.15 -33.64 4.13
N ARG A 185 36.70 -34.71 4.72
CA ARG A 185 35.96 -35.75 5.44
C ARG A 185 36.41 -35.76 6.90
N TYR A 186 35.49 -35.44 7.81
CA TYR A 186 35.74 -35.46 9.26
C TYR A 186 35.20 -36.74 9.95
N GLY A 187 34.61 -37.64 9.18
CA GLY A 187 34.22 -39.00 9.57
C GLY A 187 34.44 -39.97 8.40
N GLU A 188 33.77 -41.12 8.41
CA GLU A 188 33.85 -42.11 7.32
C GLU A 188 33.36 -41.55 5.97
N THR A 189 32.40 -40.63 6.02
CA THR A 189 31.79 -39.96 4.88
C THR A 189 31.75 -38.44 5.09
N ALA A 190 31.83 -37.67 4.02
CA ALA A 190 31.50 -36.24 4.03
C ALA A 190 30.00 -36.02 4.28
N VAL A 191 29.70 -35.05 5.15
CA VAL A 191 28.33 -34.64 5.51
C VAL A 191 28.17 -33.15 5.23
N ALA A 192 27.02 -32.76 4.71
CA ALA A 192 26.69 -31.37 4.43
C ALA A 192 25.29 -30.98 4.94
N GLY A 193 25.14 -29.72 5.36
CA GLY A 193 23.84 -29.10 5.69
C GLY A 193 23.32 -28.22 4.56
N VAL A 194 22.00 -28.04 4.49
CA VAL A 194 21.34 -27.10 3.57
C VAL A 194 20.27 -26.32 4.32
N SER A 195 20.42 -25.00 4.41
CA SER A 195 19.47 -24.08 5.07
C SER A 195 18.60 -23.32 4.06
N GLY A 196 17.33 -23.09 4.42
CA GLY A 196 16.43 -22.21 3.69
C GLY A 196 15.45 -21.51 4.62
N PHE A 197 15.44 -20.18 4.58
CA PHE A 197 14.61 -19.33 5.44
C PHE A 197 13.68 -18.47 4.58
N GLY A 198 12.38 -18.57 4.78
CA GLY A 198 11.40 -17.76 4.08
C GLY A 198 11.23 -16.41 4.77
N PHE A 199 10.94 -15.35 4.02
CA PHE A 199 10.77 -14.00 4.59
C PHE A 199 9.63 -13.90 5.62
N GLY A 200 8.65 -14.82 5.61
CA GLY A 200 7.62 -14.93 6.64
C GLY A 200 8.06 -15.75 7.87
N GLY A 201 9.36 -16.05 7.98
CA GLY A 201 10.04 -16.76 9.06
C GLY A 201 9.92 -18.28 9.06
N ALA A 202 9.42 -18.90 7.97
CA ALA A 202 9.41 -20.36 7.84
C ALA A 202 10.81 -20.88 7.51
N ASN A 203 11.34 -21.78 8.35
CA ASN A 203 12.73 -22.24 8.23
C ASN A 203 12.79 -23.74 7.97
N ALA A 204 13.76 -24.16 7.17
CA ALA A 204 14.07 -25.56 6.89
C ALA A 204 15.58 -25.81 6.91
N HIS A 205 15.98 -26.97 7.44
CA HIS A 205 17.35 -27.45 7.33
C HIS A 205 17.38 -28.95 7.02
N LEU A 206 18.17 -29.34 6.01
CA LEU A 206 18.37 -30.75 5.61
C LEU A 206 19.83 -31.15 5.79
N VAL A 207 20.04 -32.41 6.17
CA VAL A 207 21.37 -33.01 6.33
C VAL A 207 21.58 -34.08 5.26
N LEU A 208 22.62 -33.88 4.44
CA LEU A 208 22.98 -34.74 3.33
C LEU A 208 24.32 -35.44 3.59
N GLN A 209 24.50 -36.63 3.03
CA GLN A 209 25.73 -37.42 3.12
C GLN A 209 26.17 -37.87 1.74
N GLU A 210 27.49 -37.96 1.53
CA GLU A 210 28.02 -38.56 0.30
C GLU A 210 27.67 -40.05 0.21
N MET A 211 27.42 -40.54 -1.01
CA MET A 211 27.32 -41.98 -1.27
C MET A 211 28.71 -42.50 -1.64
N LEU A 212 29.24 -43.45 -0.87
CA LEU A 212 30.46 -44.15 -1.25
C LEU A 212 30.16 -45.09 -2.42
N PRO A 213 31.03 -45.19 -3.44
CA PRO A 213 30.84 -46.16 -4.51
C PRO A 213 30.85 -47.57 -3.91
N GLU A 214 29.77 -48.33 -4.07
CA GLU A 214 29.91 -49.78 -4.08
C GLU A 214 30.80 -50.11 -5.28
N THR A 215 31.80 -50.96 -5.10
CA THR A 215 32.67 -51.39 -6.19
C THR A 215 32.13 -52.71 -6.75
N PRO A 216 31.27 -52.72 -7.78
CA PRO A 216 31.21 -53.88 -8.65
C PRO A 216 32.47 -53.84 -9.53
N ALA A 217 33.35 -54.81 -9.33
CA ALA A 217 34.43 -55.08 -10.26
C ALA A 217 33.82 -55.47 -11.61
N PHE A 218 33.81 -54.54 -12.56
CA PHE A 218 33.39 -54.85 -13.93
C PHE A 218 34.62 -55.27 -14.73
N ALA A 219 34.68 -56.56 -15.08
CA ALA A 219 35.60 -57.02 -16.10
C ALA A 219 34.98 -56.67 -17.47
N PRO A 220 35.69 -55.96 -18.37
CA PRO A 220 35.22 -55.79 -19.73
C PRO A 220 35.05 -57.17 -20.37
N SER A 221 33.82 -57.53 -20.73
CA SER A 221 33.58 -58.72 -21.55
C SER A 221 34.11 -58.43 -22.94
N ALA A 222 35.31 -58.94 -23.25
CA ALA A 222 35.83 -59.00 -24.60
C ALA A 222 35.02 -60.04 -25.40
N SER A 223 33.84 -59.63 -25.86
CA SER A 223 33.02 -60.38 -26.81
C SER A 223 32.98 -59.61 -28.14
N GLN A 224 33.03 -60.36 -29.26
CA GLN A 224 33.12 -59.87 -30.65
C GLN A 224 32.20 -58.68 -30.97
N PRO A 225 32.49 -57.86 -32.02
CA PRO A 225 31.67 -56.71 -32.38
C PRO A 225 30.22 -57.12 -32.70
N GLN A 226 29.36 -57.03 -31.68
CA GLN A 226 27.92 -57.20 -31.82
C GLN A 226 27.32 -55.91 -32.39
N GLN A 227 26.33 -56.06 -33.26
CA GLN A 227 25.54 -54.93 -33.73
C GLN A 227 24.69 -54.41 -32.58
N GLU A 228 24.82 -53.13 -32.27
CA GLU A 228 24.01 -52.44 -31.26
C GLU A 228 22.93 -51.59 -31.95
N VAL A 229 21.79 -51.42 -31.28
CA VAL A 229 20.70 -50.56 -31.75
C VAL A 229 20.71 -49.27 -30.97
N PHE A 230 21.17 -48.18 -31.58
CA PHE A 230 21.07 -46.85 -31.00
C PHE A 230 19.68 -46.28 -31.25
N THR A 231 19.03 -45.77 -30.21
CA THR A 231 17.65 -45.27 -30.28
C THR A 231 17.54 -43.80 -29.87
N LEU A 232 16.83 -43.00 -30.68
CA LEU A 232 16.35 -41.67 -30.31
C LEU A 232 14.83 -41.62 -30.40
N SER A 233 14.23 -40.80 -29.53
CA SER A 233 12.81 -40.46 -29.69
C SER A 233 12.47 -39.04 -29.24
N ALA A 234 11.43 -38.47 -29.85
CA ALA A 234 10.92 -37.15 -29.50
C ALA A 234 9.40 -37.02 -29.63
N LYS A 235 8.86 -35.96 -29.03
CA LYS A 235 7.43 -35.58 -29.14
C LYS A 235 7.12 -34.80 -30.42
N SER A 236 8.12 -34.29 -31.13
CA SER A 236 7.98 -33.59 -32.41
C SER A 236 9.16 -33.89 -33.33
N SER A 237 8.97 -33.71 -34.65
CA SER A 237 10.05 -33.84 -35.63
C SER A 237 11.18 -32.83 -35.39
N THR A 238 10.85 -31.60 -34.99
CA THR A 238 11.84 -30.55 -34.64
C THR A 238 12.75 -31.00 -33.50
N SER A 239 12.16 -31.49 -32.40
CA SER A 239 12.92 -32.00 -31.25
C SER A 239 13.80 -33.20 -31.64
N LEU A 240 13.33 -34.09 -32.52
CA LEU A 240 14.15 -35.21 -33.00
C LEU A 240 15.37 -34.73 -33.79
N LYS A 241 15.20 -33.77 -34.71
CA LYS A 241 16.31 -33.16 -35.45
C LYS A 241 17.30 -32.48 -34.51
N GLY A 242 16.79 -31.75 -33.51
CA GLY A 242 17.60 -31.14 -32.46
C GLY A 242 18.40 -32.17 -31.67
N LEU A 243 17.79 -33.31 -31.32
CA LEU A 243 18.48 -34.42 -30.66
C LEU A 243 19.60 -35.01 -31.53
N ILE A 244 19.36 -35.25 -32.83
CA ILE A 244 20.39 -35.75 -33.75
C ILE A 244 21.60 -34.82 -33.78
N GLN A 245 21.36 -33.51 -33.82
CA GLN A 245 22.43 -32.51 -33.76
C GLN A 245 23.17 -32.53 -32.42
N ALA A 246 22.45 -32.57 -31.29
CA ALA A 246 23.06 -32.62 -29.96
C ALA A 246 23.92 -33.88 -29.77
N TRP A 247 23.44 -35.03 -30.25
CA TRP A 247 24.17 -36.30 -30.18
C TRP A 247 25.41 -36.33 -31.09
N SER A 248 25.31 -35.79 -32.31
CA SER A 248 26.48 -35.64 -33.20
C SER A 248 27.60 -34.82 -32.54
N ILE A 249 27.25 -33.74 -31.84
CA ILE A 249 28.22 -32.92 -31.09
C ILE A 249 28.79 -33.68 -29.89
N TYR A 250 27.93 -34.33 -29.11
CA TYR A 250 28.32 -35.05 -27.90
C TYR A 250 29.27 -36.21 -28.20
N LEU A 251 28.98 -37.05 -29.20
CA LEU A 251 29.84 -38.19 -29.56
C LEU A 251 31.22 -37.73 -30.06
N LYS A 252 31.28 -36.59 -30.75
CA LYS A 252 32.55 -35.98 -31.16
C LYS A 252 33.42 -35.56 -29.97
N GLN A 253 32.79 -35.14 -28.86
CA GLN A 253 33.49 -34.75 -27.63
C GLN A 253 33.86 -35.96 -26.75
N HIS A 254 33.22 -37.12 -26.99
CA HIS A 254 33.38 -38.34 -26.19
C HIS A 254 33.59 -39.59 -27.07
N PRO A 255 34.64 -39.64 -27.91
CA PRO A 255 34.89 -40.79 -28.80
C PRO A 255 35.22 -42.11 -28.06
N GLN A 256 35.66 -42.02 -26.81
CA GLN A 256 36.05 -43.15 -25.97
C GLN A 256 34.89 -43.92 -25.32
N LEU A 257 33.64 -43.56 -25.62
CA LEU A 257 32.47 -44.21 -25.03
C LEU A 257 32.35 -45.67 -25.49
N ASP A 258 31.91 -46.53 -24.58
CA ASP A 258 31.52 -47.89 -24.92
C ASP A 258 30.12 -47.88 -25.54
N LEU A 259 30.01 -48.35 -26.79
CA LEU A 259 28.76 -48.32 -27.56
C LEU A 259 27.66 -49.15 -26.89
N ALA A 260 28.03 -50.28 -26.31
CA ALA A 260 27.17 -51.23 -25.64
C ALA A 260 26.54 -50.62 -24.38
N GLN A 261 27.36 -49.99 -23.53
CA GLN A 261 26.95 -49.21 -22.37
C GLN A 261 26.02 -48.05 -22.75
N LEU A 262 26.33 -47.37 -23.86
CA LEU A 262 25.55 -46.24 -24.36
C LEU A 262 24.14 -46.67 -24.78
N CYS A 263 24.01 -47.71 -25.61
CA CYS A 263 22.72 -48.22 -26.05
C CYS A 263 21.91 -48.80 -24.88
N HIS A 264 22.55 -49.56 -23.99
CA HIS A 264 21.94 -50.07 -22.76
C HIS A 264 21.33 -48.94 -21.91
N THR A 265 22.08 -47.84 -21.73
CA THR A 265 21.59 -46.67 -20.98
C THR A 265 20.41 -46.01 -21.68
N LEU A 266 20.42 -45.89 -23.02
CA LEU A 266 19.31 -45.33 -23.79
C LEU A 266 18.03 -46.17 -23.66
N HIS A 267 18.13 -47.49 -23.75
CA HIS A 267 16.98 -48.41 -23.69
C HIS A 267 16.29 -48.39 -22.33
N LEU A 268 17.05 -48.32 -21.23
CA LEU A 268 16.49 -48.40 -19.88
C LEU A 268 16.19 -47.04 -19.26
N ARG A 269 16.92 -45.97 -19.64
CA ARG A 269 16.93 -44.69 -18.91
C ARG A 269 16.42 -43.50 -19.72
N ARG A 270 15.81 -43.74 -20.89
CA ARG A 270 15.09 -42.71 -21.66
C ARG A 270 13.63 -43.09 -21.87
N SER A 271 12.77 -42.07 -21.89
CA SER A 271 11.40 -42.24 -22.38
C SER A 271 11.40 -42.48 -23.89
N HIS A 272 10.52 -43.36 -24.36
CA HIS A 272 10.37 -43.68 -25.78
C HIS A 272 9.10 -43.06 -26.39
N PHE A 273 9.25 -41.85 -26.96
CA PHE A 273 8.17 -41.08 -27.58
C PHE A 273 7.84 -41.57 -29.01
N SER A 274 6.92 -40.87 -29.69
CA SER A 274 6.33 -41.29 -30.96
C SER A 274 7.23 -41.08 -32.18
N TYR A 275 7.95 -39.96 -32.29
CA TYR A 275 8.93 -39.78 -33.37
C TYR A 275 10.19 -40.56 -33.00
N ARG A 276 10.50 -41.64 -33.74
CA ARG A 276 11.58 -42.58 -33.39
C ARG A 276 12.58 -42.72 -34.52
N LEU A 277 13.86 -42.72 -34.16
CA LEU A 277 15.00 -43.08 -35.01
C LEU A 277 15.73 -44.26 -34.35
N ALA A 278 16.07 -45.28 -35.14
CA ALA A 278 16.95 -46.37 -34.73
C ALA A 278 18.10 -46.53 -35.73
N LEU A 279 19.32 -46.72 -35.22
CA LEU A 279 20.52 -46.96 -36.01
C LEU A 279 21.18 -48.26 -35.54
N VAL A 280 21.35 -49.20 -36.46
CA VAL A 280 22.16 -50.41 -36.23
C VAL A 280 23.61 -50.07 -36.53
N VAL A 281 24.50 -50.22 -35.54
CA VAL A 281 25.91 -49.77 -35.60
C VAL A 281 26.84 -50.74 -34.87
N ARG A 282 28.12 -50.74 -35.21
CA ARG A 282 29.17 -51.57 -34.58
C ARG A 282 30.23 -50.77 -33.83
N SER A 283 30.28 -49.46 -34.03
CA SER A 283 31.20 -48.56 -33.31
C SER A 283 30.61 -47.16 -33.10
N VAL A 284 31.19 -46.41 -32.16
CA VAL A 284 30.85 -44.99 -31.93
C VAL A 284 31.21 -44.13 -33.16
N ASP A 285 32.26 -44.48 -33.88
CA ASP A 285 32.64 -43.79 -35.13
C ASP A 285 31.57 -43.98 -36.21
N GLU A 286 31.08 -45.20 -36.41
CA GLU A 286 30.01 -45.50 -37.36
C GLU A 286 28.73 -44.75 -36.99
N LEU A 287 28.37 -44.74 -35.70
CA LEU A 287 27.24 -43.99 -35.18
C LEU A 287 27.37 -42.48 -35.46
N THR A 288 28.54 -41.92 -35.21
CA THR A 288 28.83 -40.50 -35.44
C THR A 288 28.71 -40.15 -36.93
N GLN A 289 29.22 -40.98 -37.82
CA GLN A 289 29.10 -40.80 -39.27
C GLN A 289 27.62 -40.83 -39.72
N LYS A 290 26.84 -41.83 -39.26
CA LYS A 290 25.41 -41.93 -39.61
C LYS A 290 24.61 -40.74 -39.09
N LEU A 291 24.85 -40.27 -37.87
CA LEU A 291 24.19 -39.07 -37.33
C LEU A 291 24.58 -37.80 -38.09
N ASN A 292 25.83 -37.67 -38.56
CA ASN A 292 26.27 -36.54 -39.37
C ASN A 292 25.55 -36.49 -40.73
N LEU A 293 25.29 -37.64 -41.36
CA LEU A 293 24.49 -37.71 -42.59
C LEU A 293 23.03 -37.31 -42.33
N LEU A 294 22.42 -37.88 -41.29
CA LEU A 294 21.03 -37.61 -40.92
C LEU A 294 20.78 -36.18 -40.43
N LYS A 295 21.83 -35.51 -39.94
CA LYS A 295 21.80 -34.08 -39.63
C LYS A 295 21.61 -33.20 -40.87
N ILE A 296 22.10 -33.64 -42.04
CA ILE A 296 21.96 -32.91 -43.31
C ILE A 296 20.55 -33.11 -43.86
N ASP A 297 20.13 -34.37 -44.00
CA ASP A 297 18.79 -34.72 -44.44
C ASP A 297 18.31 -36.01 -43.78
N LEU A 298 17.20 -35.91 -43.04
CA LEU A 298 16.61 -37.03 -42.32
C LEU A 298 15.89 -38.02 -43.25
N ASN A 299 15.70 -37.67 -44.52
CA ASN A 299 15.14 -38.56 -45.54
C ASN A 299 16.21 -39.42 -46.22
N LEU A 300 17.49 -39.08 -46.09
CA LEU A 300 18.61 -39.86 -46.62
C LEU A 300 19.10 -40.87 -45.59
N LEU A 301 18.33 -41.94 -45.39
CA LEU A 301 18.65 -42.98 -44.41
C LEU A 301 19.86 -43.82 -44.86
N PRO A 302 20.98 -43.83 -44.11
CA PRO A 302 22.10 -44.73 -44.39
C PRO A 302 21.72 -46.19 -44.07
N GLU A 303 22.54 -47.15 -44.53
CA GLU A 303 22.30 -48.57 -44.26
C GLU A 303 22.16 -48.85 -42.75
N GLY A 304 21.10 -49.59 -42.37
CA GLY A 304 20.79 -49.91 -40.98
C GLY A 304 20.14 -48.76 -40.18
N ALA A 305 19.73 -47.66 -40.84
CA ALA A 305 18.94 -46.60 -40.23
C ALA A 305 17.44 -46.74 -40.52
N PHE A 306 16.62 -46.54 -39.49
CA PHE A 306 15.16 -46.58 -39.58
C PHE A 306 14.56 -45.34 -38.91
N TYR A 307 13.62 -44.70 -39.59
CA TYR A 307 12.94 -43.50 -39.10
C TYR A 307 11.45 -43.54 -39.47
N ASN A 308 10.60 -43.06 -38.56
CA ASN A 308 9.17 -42.90 -38.80
C ASN A 308 8.83 -41.40 -38.89
N PRO A 309 8.61 -40.85 -40.11
CA PRO A 309 8.32 -39.43 -40.29
C PRO A 309 6.92 -39.02 -39.82
N GLU A 310 5.98 -39.95 -39.79
CA GLU A 310 4.58 -39.70 -39.47
C GLU A 310 4.06 -40.71 -38.45
N PRO A 311 4.44 -40.55 -37.17
CA PRO A 311 4.00 -41.48 -36.16
C PRO A 311 2.48 -41.36 -35.96
N LYS A 312 1.75 -42.42 -36.30
CA LYS A 312 0.33 -42.55 -36.01
C LYS A 312 0.11 -42.63 -34.49
N LYS A 313 -1.01 -42.06 -33.99
CA LYS A 313 -1.52 -42.32 -32.63
C LYS A 313 -2.04 -43.77 -32.53
N VAL A 314 -1.15 -44.75 -32.57
CA VAL A 314 -1.51 -46.16 -32.41
C VAL A 314 -1.31 -46.54 -30.95
N LYS A 315 -2.27 -47.29 -30.36
CA LYS A 315 -2.02 -47.93 -29.06
C LYS A 315 -0.82 -48.89 -29.22
N PRO A 316 0.10 -48.97 -28.25
CA PRO A 316 1.20 -49.92 -28.31
C PRO A 316 0.64 -51.32 -28.56
N VAL A 317 1.03 -51.94 -29.67
CA VAL A 317 0.66 -53.32 -29.98
C VAL A 317 1.59 -54.24 -29.16
N ALA A 318 1.07 -55.39 -28.72
CA ALA A 318 1.84 -56.35 -27.92
C ALA A 318 3.14 -56.72 -28.64
N GLY A 319 4.27 -56.61 -27.93
CA GLY A 319 5.59 -56.91 -28.46
C GLY A 319 5.78 -58.40 -28.80
N PRO A 320 6.85 -58.75 -29.52
CA PRO A 320 7.16 -60.14 -29.86
C PRO A 320 7.38 -60.99 -28.61
N SER A 321 6.94 -62.25 -28.64
CA SER A 321 6.94 -63.18 -27.52
C SER A 321 8.32 -63.74 -27.13
N ASN A 322 9.39 -63.47 -27.90
CA ASN A 322 10.72 -64.02 -27.62
C ASN A 322 11.86 -63.04 -27.98
N PRO A 323 12.28 -62.15 -27.06
CA PRO A 323 13.29 -61.11 -27.32
C PRO A 323 14.71 -61.65 -27.59
N GLU A 324 15.04 -62.84 -27.09
CA GLU A 324 16.39 -63.43 -27.12
C GLU A 324 16.82 -63.93 -28.53
N LEU A 325 15.89 -64.07 -29.46
CA LEU A 325 16.14 -64.55 -30.84
C LEU A 325 16.11 -63.42 -31.89
N MET A 326 16.00 -62.16 -31.46
CA MET A 326 15.76 -61.04 -32.37
C MET A 326 17.06 -60.35 -32.81
N ASP A 327 17.30 -60.31 -34.12
CA ASP A 327 18.45 -59.58 -34.66
C ASP A 327 18.28 -58.05 -34.53
N ALA A 328 19.40 -57.32 -34.55
CA ALA A 328 19.44 -55.87 -34.36
C ALA A 328 18.60 -55.10 -35.40
N MET A 329 18.51 -55.60 -36.64
CA MET A 329 17.75 -54.98 -37.72
C MET A 329 16.25 -55.10 -37.47
N SER A 330 15.80 -56.27 -37.04
CA SER A 330 14.41 -56.53 -36.66
C SER A 330 13.98 -55.69 -35.45
N LEU A 331 14.84 -55.59 -34.44
CA LEU A 331 14.59 -54.74 -33.26
C LEU A 331 14.44 -53.27 -33.64
N ALA A 332 15.33 -52.73 -34.48
CA ALA A 332 15.29 -51.35 -34.94
C ALA A 332 13.98 -51.02 -35.69
N LYS A 333 13.53 -51.94 -36.57
CA LYS A 333 12.25 -51.81 -37.29
C LYS A 333 11.05 -51.79 -36.35
N LEU A 334 10.99 -52.72 -35.40
CA LEU A 334 9.90 -52.78 -34.42
C LEU A 334 9.84 -51.53 -33.55
N TYR A 335 11.00 -51.03 -33.13
CA TYR A 335 11.09 -49.80 -32.34
C TYR A 335 10.45 -48.62 -33.08
N VAL A 336 10.86 -48.40 -34.34
CA VAL A 336 10.38 -47.30 -35.19
C VAL A 336 8.91 -47.47 -35.58
N ALA A 337 8.43 -48.71 -35.65
CA ALA A 337 7.00 -49.05 -35.81
C ALA A 337 6.16 -48.81 -34.54
N GLN A 338 6.75 -48.27 -33.47
CA GLN A 338 6.08 -47.98 -32.18
C GLN A 338 5.56 -49.23 -31.44
N GLN A 339 6.18 -50.39 -31.65
CA GLN A 339 5.88 -51.61 -30.89
C GLN A 339 6.33 -51.47 -29.43
N ASN A 340 5.62 -52.13 -28.51
CA ASN A 340 6.00 -52.14 -27.10
C ASN A 340 7.15 -53.12 -26.88
N ILE A 341 8.35 -52.60 -26.63
CA ILE A 341 9.55 -53.40 -26.36
C ILE A 341 9.78 -53.40 -24.86
N ASP A 342 9.85 -54.58 -24.24
CA ASP A 342 10.28 -54.72 -22.84
C ASP A 342 11.82 -54.65 -22.78
N TRP A 343 12.31 -53.42 -22.67
CA TRP A 343 13.75 -53.16 -22.58
C TRP A 343 14.39 -53.78 -21.34
N HIS A 344 13.66 -53.96 -20.24
CA HIS A 344 14.19 -54.62 -19.04
C HIS A 344 14.46 -56.10 -19.29
N GLN A 345 13.57 -56.78 -20.03
CA GLN A 345 13.82 -58.17 -20.43
C GLN A 345 14.97 -58.26 -21.44
N PHE A 346 15.02 -57.35 -22.41
CA PHE A 346 16.06 -57.36 -23.45
C PHE A 346 17.47 -57.13 -22.90
N GLU A 347 17.61 -56.20 -21.96
CA GLU A 347 18.90 -55.82 -21.37
C GLU A 347 19.28 -56.64 -20.13
N LYS A 348 18.47 -57.63 -19.74
CA LYS A 348 18.57 -58.35 -18.45
C LYS A 348 19.94 -59.02 -18.21
N SER A 349 20.58 -59.51 -19.26
CA SER A 349 21.87 -60.22 -19.20
C SER A 349 23.08 -59.29 -19.16
N ARG A 350 22.86 -57.97 -19.28
CA ARG A 350 23.89 -56.95 -19.35
C ARG A 350 23.75 -56.01 -18.17
N SER A 351 24.87 -55.55 -17.64
CA SER A 351 24.92 -54.52 -16.63
C SER A 351 26.04 -53.58 -16.99
N PHE A 352 25.82 -52.28 -16.85
CA PHE A 352 26.87 -51.29 -17.08
C PHE A 352 26.72 -50.15 -16.06
N PRO A 353 27.83 -49.47 -15.71
CA PRO A 353 27.73 -48.20 -14.98
C PRO A 353 26.88 -47.19 -15.78
N GLN A 354 26.06 -46.41 -15.09
CA GLN A 354 25.26 -45.38 -15.76
C GLN A 354 26.16 -44.23 -16.25
N ILE A 355 25.94 -43.76 -17.48
CA ILE A 355 26.63 -42.60 -18.05
C ILE A 355 25.71 -41.38 -18.22
N ASP A 356 26.29 -40.18 -18.23
CA ASP A 356 25.56 -38.94 -18.52
C ASP A 356 25.30 -38.80 -20.02
N LEU A 357 24.04 -38.60 -20.38
CA LEU A 357 23.61 -38.49 -21.78
C LEU A 357 23.03 -37.09 -22.06
N PRO A 358 23.13 -36.58 -23.31
CA PRO A 358 22.52 -35.32 -23.71
C PRO A 358 21.04 -35.23 -23.33
N GLY A 359 20.63 -34.08 -22.78
CA GLY A 359 19.25 -33.81 -22.39
C GLY A 359 18.27 -33.81 -23.56
N TYR A 360 16.97 -33.82 -23.26
CA TYR A 360 15.92 -33.67 -24.27
C TYR A 360 15.95 -32.26 -24.89
N VAL A 361 15.86 -32.17 -26.22
CA VAL A 361 15.80 -30.87 -26.93
C VAL A 361 14.34 -30.45 -27.11
N TRP A 362 13.95 -29.38 -26.43
CA TRP A 362 12.59 -28.84 -26.49
C TRP A 362 12.33 -28.13 -27.83
N ASP A 363 11.06 -28.07 -28.25
CA ASP A 363 10.64 -27.44 -29.52
C ASP A 363 10.68 -25.89 -29.45
N HIS A 364 10.76 -25.31 -28.24
CA HIS A 364 10.82 -23.86 -27.98
C HIS A 364 9.77 -23.02 -28.73
N LYS A 365 8.55 -23.56 -28.87
CA LYS A 365 7.41 -22.77 -29.35
C LYS A 365 6.99 -21.76 -28.29
N ASP A 366 6.83 -20.51 -28.71
CA ASP A 366 6.41 -19.43 -27.82
C ASP A 366 4.92 -19.56 -27.47
N TYR A 367 4.67 -19.94 -26.22
CA TYR A 367 3.34 -19.94 -25.63
C TYR A 367 3.26 -18.82 -24.60
N TRP A 368 3.17 -17.58 -25.07
CA TRP A 368 3.06 -16.41 -24.22
C TRP A 368 1.72 -15.70 -24.45
N PRO A 369 0.97 -15.33 -23.39
CA PRO A 369 -0.21 -14.49 -23.55
C PRO A 369 0.19 -13.15 -24.19
N LYS A 370 -0.52 -12.78 -25.26
CA LYS A 370 -0.34 -11.46 -25.89
C LYS A 370 -1.01 -10.41 -25.00
N PHE A 371 -0.22 -9.74 -24.18
CA PHE A 371 -0.65 -8.50 -23.55
C PHE A 371 -0.50 -7.36 -24.56
N ASN A 372 -1.46 -6.44 -24.60
CA ASN A 372 -1.25 -5.16 -25.29
C ASN A 372 -0.05 -4.50 -24.61
N LYS A 373 1.10 -4.48 -25.28
CA LYS A 373 2.30 -3.82 -24.76
C LYS A 373 1.94 -2.34 -24.56
N ILE A 374 1.96 -1.88 -23.31
CA ILE A 374 2.02 -0.46 -23.01
C ILE A 374 3.29 0.04 -23.72
N ALA A 375 3.15 1.06 -24.57
CA ALA A 375 4.27 1.63 -25.28
C ALA A 375 5.35 2.05 -24.24
N PRO A 376 6.64 1.81 -24.51
CA PRO A 376 7.69 2.17 -23.57
C PRO A 376 7.60 3.66 -23.21
N GLN A 377 7.74 3.96 -21.90
CA GLN A 377 7.84 5.32 -21.39
C GLN A 377 8.89 6.09 -22.19
N LYS A 378 8.50 7.24 -22.75
CA LYS A 378 9.47 8.29 -23.05
C LYS A 378 9.90 8.84 -21.71
N ALA A 379 11.17 8.70 -21.34
CA ALA A 379 11.73 9.48 -20.24
C ALA A 379 11.64 10.94 -20.67
N VAL A 380 10.66 11.67 -20.17
CA VAL A 380 10.61 13.12 -20.37
C VAL A 380 11.68 13.68 -19.45
N ALA A 381 12.86 13.90 -20.02
CA ALA A 381 13.89 14.68 -19.35
C ALA A 381 13.31 16.07 -19.07
N GLU A 382 13.39 16.49 -17.81
CA GLU A 382 13.24 17.89 -17.37
C GLU A 382 11.84 18.52 -17.49
N HIS A 383 10.72 17.79 -17.29
CA HIS A 383 9.42 18.47 -17.10
C HIS A 383 9.40 19.29 -15.78
N PRO A 384 8.80 20.51 -15.72
CA PRO A 384 8.87 21.39 -14.53
C PRO A 384 8.25 20.82 -13.24
N PHE A 385 7.43 19.78 -13.37
CA PHE A 385 6.93 18.98 -12.27
C PHE A 385 6.97 17.49 -12.62
N GLN A 386 7.09 16.63 -11.60
CA GLN A 386 7.21 15.18 -11.81
C GLN A 386 5.94 14.66 -12.47
N ALA A 387 6.10 13.90 -13.55
CA ALA A 387 5.01 13.35 -14.32
C ALA A 387 5.33 11.91 -14.74
N ARG A 388 4.38 10.99 -14.58
CA ARG A 388 4.55 9.60 -15.03
C ARG A 388 3.25 9.00 -15.53
N VAL A 389 3.38 8.09 -16.49
CA VAL A 389 2.27 7.24 -16.94
C VAL A 389 2.14 6.08 -15.95
N LEU A 390 0.94 5.89 -15.40
CA LEU A 390 0.64 4.77 -14.54
C LEU A 390 0.25 3.54 -15.38
N PRO A 391 0.85 2.37 -15.13
CA PRO A 391 0.48 1.16 -15.84
C PRO A 391 -0.94 0.74 -15.43
N SER A 392 -1.85 0.70 -16.39
CA SER A 392 -3.25 0.29 -16.18
C SER A 392 -3.58 -0.91 -17.06
N PRO A 393 -4.18 -1.99 -16.50
CA PRO A 393 -4.73 -3.09 -17.29
C PRO A 393 -6.09 -2.75 -17.91
N LEU A 394 -6.69 -1.61 -17.53
CA LEU A 394 -7.96 -1.14 -18.06
C LEU A 394 -7.77 -0.42 -19.40
N ALA A 395 -8.85 -0.24 -20.15
CA ALA A 395 -8.83 0.58 -21.36
C ALA A 395 -8.56 2.07 -21.05
N SER A 396 -8.86 2.50 -19.82
CA SER A 396 -8.52 3.82 -19.32
C SER A 396 -7.02 3.94 -19.04
N GLN A 397 -6.47 5.08 -19.44
CA GLN A 397 -5.09 5.43 -19.17
C GLN A 397 -5.02 6.40 -18.01
N GLN A 398 -3.98 6.29 -17.20
CA GLN A 398 -3.82 7.11 -16.02
C GLN A 398 -2.43 7.75 -16.03
N PHE A 399 -2.40 9.01 -15.63
CA PHE A 399 -1.18 9.81 -15.52
C PHE A 399 -1.14 10.39 -14.11
N GLU A 400 0.04 10.40 -13.52
CA GLU A 400 0.28 10.98 -12.21
C GLU A 400 1.22 12.17 -12.33
N PHE A 401 0.88 13.23 -11.61
CA PHE A 401 1.65 14.46 -11.48
C PHE A 401 1.86 14.78 -10.00
N ILE A 402 3.04 15.29 -9.65
CA ILE A 402 3.36 15.67 -8.27
C ILE A 402 3.68 17.16 -8.23
N PHE A 403 2.96 17.90 -7.39
CA PHE A 403 3.10 19.34 -7.20
C PHE A 403 3.65 19.69 -5.82
N GLU A 404 4.64 20.57 -5.79
CA GLU A 404 5.28 21.13 -4.59
C GLU A 404 5.59 22.61 -4.85
N LEU A 405 5.31 23.49 -3.88
CA LEU A 405 5.49 24.94 -4.06
C LEU A 405 6.95 25.35 -4.25
N GLU A 406 7.91 24.65 -3.66
CA GLU A 406 9.34 24.97 -3.74
C GLU A 406 9.85 25.02 -5.18
N ASN A 407 9.27 24.20 -6.05
CA ASN A 407 9.69 24.07 -7.43
C ASN A 407 8.82 24.88 -8.41
N LEU A 408 7.69 25.45 -7.97
CA LEU A 408 6.67 26.10 -8.82
C LEU A 408 6.21 27.44 -8.22
N PRO A 409 7.02 28.51 -8.32
CA PRO A 409 6.67 29.84 -7.80
C PRO A 409 5.37 30.41 -8.40
N GLU A 410 5.00 29.98 -9.61
CA GLU A 410 3.75 30.38 -10.27
C GLU A 410 2.47 29.88 -9.58
N ILE A 411 2.54 28.77 -8.83
CA ILE A 411 1.41 28.34 -8.00
C ILE A 411 1.33 29.20 -6.74
N LYS A 412 2.48 29.49 -6.12
CA LYS A 412 2.57 30.36 -4.94
C LYS A 412 2.01 31.76 -5.24
N ASP A 413 2.33 32.30 -6.40
CA ASP A 413 1.86 33.61 -6.88
C ASP A 413 0.36 33.63 -7.24
N SER A 414 -0.32 32.47 -7.29
CA SER A 414 -1.75 32.31 -7.61
C SER A 414 -2.57 31.81 -6.40
N PHE A 415 -2.33 32.38 -5.20
CA PHE A 415 -2.94 31.94 -3.94
C PHE A 415 -2.76 30.46 -3.61
N SER A 416 -1.67 29.84 -4.10
CA SER A 416 -1.44 28.40 -3.96
C SER A 416 -2.51 27.52 -4.63
N ILE A 417 -3.24 28.06 -5.61
CA ILE A 417 -4.26 27.36 -6.41
C ILE A 417 -3.69 27.08 -7.80
N LEU A 418 -3.93 25.87 -8.33
CA LEU A 418 -3.65 25.58 -9.74
C LEU A 418 -4.68 26.28 -10.62
N HIS A 419 -4.24 27.28 -11.37
CA HIS A 419 -5.06 27.93 -12.40
C HIS A 419 -5.25 27.05 -13.64
N ALA A 420 -6.20 27.41 -14.51
CA ALA A 420 -6.61 26.62 -15.68
C ALA A 420 -5.45 26.16 -16.58
N GLY A 421 -4.40 26.97 -16.73
CA GLY A 421 -3.22 26.63 -17.52
C GLY A 421 -2.53 25.30 -17.14
N PHE A 422 -2.51 24.92 -15.85
CA PHE A 422 -1.89 23.65 -15.44
C PHE A 422 -2.67 22.43 -15.93
N TYR A 423 -4.00 22.52 -15.96
CA TYR A 423 -4.83 21.45 -16.50
C TYR A 423 -4.61 21.29 -18.01
N VAL A 424 -4.49 22.40 -18.73
CA VAL A 424 -4.19 22.40 -20.17
C VAL A 424 -2.82 21.75 -20.44
N GLU A 425 -1.82 22.03 -19.61
CA GLU A 425 -0.49 21.43 -19.71
C GLU A 425 -0.51 19.92 -19.40
N MET A 426 -1.22 19.49 -18.35
CA MET A 426 -1.37 18.05 -18.04
C MET A 426 -2.08 17.28 -19.17
N LEU A 427 -3.10 17.87 -19.81
CA LEU A 427 -3.74 17.29 -21.00
C LEU A 427 -2.76 17.19 -22.17
N ALA A 428 -1.96 18.23 -22.41
CA ALA A 428 -0.95 18.23 -23.47
C ALA A 428 0.12 17.14 -23.24
N TYR A 429 0.58 16.98 -21.99
CA TYR A 429 1.53 15.94 -21.60
C TYR A 429 0.97 14.54 -21.88
N ALA A 430 -0.28 14.29 -21.49
CA ALA A 430 -0.93 12.99 -21.71
C ALA A 430 -1.08 12.65 -23.20
N LEU A 431 -1.39 13.65 -24.03
CA LEU A 431 -1.53 13.48 -25.47
C LEU A 431 -0.19 13.34 -26.19
N ASP A 432 0.85 14.08 -25.81
CA ASP A 432 2.19 13.90 -26.40
C ASP A 432 2.71 12.49 -26.15
N ASN A 433 2.53 11.99 -24.91
CA ASN A 433 2.95 10.64 -24.56
C ASN A 433 2.23 9.57 -25.42
N ARG A 434 0.93 9.78 -25.68
CA ARG A 434 0.08 8.81 -26.38
C ARG A 434 0.16 8.90 -27.91
N TYR A 435 0.12 10.10 -28.46
CA TYR A 435 -0.07 10.36 -29.88
C TYR A 435 1.10 11.12 -30.53
N GLN A 436 2.11 11.53 -29.76
CA GLN A 436 3.27 12.29 -30.24
C GLN A 436 2.88 13.63 -30.90
N HIS A 437 1.79 14.25 -30.44
CA HIS A 437 1.41 15.62 -30.78
C HIS A 437 0.61 16.25 -29.63
N THR A 438 0.58 17.58 -29.59
CA THR A 438 0.00 18.38 -28.49
C THR A 438 -1.25 19.15 -28.89
N SER A 439 -1.72 18.96 -30.12
CA SER A 439 -2.92 19.60 -30.65
C SER A 439 -4.20 18.86 -30.25
N PHE A 440 -5.14 19.57 -29.65
CA PHE A 440 -6.37 18.98 -29.13
C PHE A 440 -7.53 19.95 -29.01
N THR A 441 -8.73 19.37 -28.94
CA THR A 441 -9.95 20.06 -28.53
C THR A 441 -10.45 19.46 -27.24
N ALA A 442 -10.60 20.27 -26.20
CA ALA A 442 -11.30 19.91 -24.97
C ALA A 442 -12.68 20.58 -24.95
N THR A 443 -13.74 19.80 -24.77
CA THR A 443 -15.12 20.30 -24.68
C THR A 443 -15.73 19.92 -23.35
N GLU A 444 -16.77 20.65 -22.96
CA GLU A 444 -17.51 20.39 -21.72
C GLU A 444 -16.58 20.36 -20.50
N PHE A 445 -15.61 21.28 -20.43
CA PHE A 445 -14.59 21.28 -19.39
C PHE A 445 -15.15 22.00 -18.15
N TYR A 446 -15.56 21.22 -17.15
CA TYR A 446 -16.08 21.71 -15.87
C TYR A 446 -14.99 21.77 -14.81
N PHE A 447 -15.00 22.84 -14.01
CA PHE A 447 -14.22 22.96 -12.78
C PHE A 447 -15.16 22.77 -11.58
N SER A 448 -14.96 21.69 -10.83
CA SER A 448 -15.80 21.29 -9.70
C SER A 448 -15.27 21.77 -8.35
N SER A 449 -13.95 21.84 -8.18
CA SER A 449 -13.32 22.33 -6.95
C SER A 449 -11.90 22.85 -7.22
N PRO A 450 -11.43 23.86 -6.46
CA PRO A 450 -10.05 24.34 -6.60
C PRO A 450 -9.04 23.29 -6.12
N LEU A 451 -7.89 23.23 -6.78
CA LEU A 451 -6.77 22.35 -6.39
C LEU A 451 -5.70 23.20 -5.71
N LEU A 452 -5.49 22.96 -4.42
CA LEU A 452 -4.59 23.72 -3.55
C LEU A 452 -3.29 22.96 -3.31
N VAL A 453 -2.15 23.66 -3.32
CA VAL A 453 -0.83 23.12 -2.97
C VAL A 453 -0.23 23.99 -1.87
N LEU A 454 -0.30 23.55 -0.62
CA LEU A 454 0.14 24.34 0.53
C LEU A 454 1.66 24.23 0.77
N GLU A 455 2.23 25.17 1.53
CA GLU A 455 3.64 25.10 1.93
C GLU A 455 3.94 23.82 2.72
N ASN A 456 5.09 23.20 2.42
CA ASN A 456 5.52 21.91 2.98
C ASN A 456 4.57 20.73 2.72
N GLN A 457 3.71 20.82 1.71
CA GLN A 457 2.88 19.70 1.26
C GLN A 457 3.22 19.28 -0.17
N THR A 458 3.19 17.96 -0.38
CA THR A 458 3.25 17.34 -1.68
C THR A 458 1.83 16.92 -2.09
N VAL A 459 1.37 17.38 -3.24
CA VAL A 459 0.04 17.03 -3.77
C VAL A 459 0.21 16.13 -4.99
N THR A 460 -0.37 14.94 -4.91
CA THR A 460 -0.45 14.00 -6.03
C THR A 460 -1.73 14.25 -6.81
N VAL A 461 -1.61 14.40 -8.13
CA VAL A 461 -2.73 14.65 -9.05
C VAL A 461 -2.78 13.52 -10.07
N HIS A 462 -3.95 12.90 -10.21
CA HIS A 462 -4.22 11.88 -11.21
C HIS A 462 -5.09 12.44 -12.32
N LEU A 463 -4.65 12.24 -13.57
CA LEU A 463 -5.45 12.44 -14.77
C LEU A 463 -5.84 11.07 -15.32
N ILE A 464 -7.15 10.84 -15.42
CA ILE A 464 -7.71 9.61 -16.00
C ILE A 464 -8.25 9.95 -17.38
N LEU A 465 -7.80 9.22 -18.41
CA LEU A 465 -8.33 9.30 -19.77
C LEU A 465 -9.10 8.02 -20.12
N GLU A 466 -10.42 8.14 -20.24
CA GLU A 466 -11.32 7.03 -20.51
C GLU A 466 -11.77 7.02 -21.99
N PRO A 467 -11.55 5.94 -22.74
CA PRO A 467 -12.07 5.83 -24.10
C PRO A 467 -13.60 5.86 -24.13
N GLN A 468 -14.17 6.73 -24.97
CA GLN A 468 -15.62 6.82 -25.22
C GLN A 468 -15.97 6.36 -26.64
N ALA A 469 -17.27 6.17 -26.89
CA ALA A 469 -17.80 5.96 -28.24
C ALA A 469 -17.40 7.12 -29.16
N ASN A 470 -17.17 6.85 -30.44
CA ASN A 470 -16.80 7.82 -31.48
C ASN A 470 -15.35 8.38 -31.42
N GLY A 471 -14.47 7.76 -30.64
CA GLY A 471 -13.03 8.11 -30.63
C GLY A 471 -12.67 9.32 -29.75
N LEU A 472 -13.62 9.81 -28.95
CA LEU A 472 -13.38 10.79 -27.90
C LEU A 472 -12.80 10.13 -26.65
N LEU A 473 -12.09 10.92 -25.83
CA LEU A 473 -11.61 10.51 -24.52
C LEU A 473 -12.32 11.35 -23.44
N GLY A 474 -12.98 10.72 -22.48
CA GLY A 474 -13.37 11.41 -21.24
C GLY A 474 -12.11 11.69 -20.42
N PHE A 475 -11.99 12.87 -19.83
CA PHE A 475 -10.91 13.18 -18.90
C PHE A 475 -11.45 13.59 -17.53
N GLU A 476 -10.76 13.16 -16.48
CA GLU A 476 -11.05 13.54 -15.10
C GLU A 476 -9.76 13.80 -14.33
N PHE A 477 -9.77 14.84 -13.49
CA PHE A 477 -8.65 15.23 -12.63
C PHE A 477 -9.00 15.01 -11.15
N TYR A 478 -8.17 14.24 -10.46
CA TYR A 478 -8.27 13.98 -9.03
C TYR A 478 -7.01 14.40 -8.31
N SER A 479 -7.10 14.81 -7.05
CA SER A 479 -5.91 15.00 -6.20
C SER A 479 -6.03 14.31 -4.84
N SER A 480 -4.88 13.99 -4.26
CA SER A 480 -4.71 13.52 -2.88
C SER A 480 -3.43 14.14 -2.29
N ASN A 481 -3.47 14.46 -1.00
CA ASN A 481 -2.34 14.94 -0.21
C ASN A 481 -1.70 13.83 0.65
N GLY A 482 -1.91 12.56 0.28
CA GLY A 482 -1.43 11.39 1.05
C GLY A 482 -2.39 10.89 2.13
N GLN A 483 -3.58 11.48 2.24
CA GLN A 483 -4.72 10.92 2.98
C GLN A 483 -5.54 10.02 2.03
N ASP A 484 -6.17 8.94 2.53
CA ASP A 484 -6.93 7.93 1.75
C ASP A 484 -8.19 8.47 1.01
N SER A 485 -8.30 9.78 0.77
CA SER A 485 -9.39 10.44 0.06
C SER A 485 -8.90 11.17 -1.20
N TRP A 486 -9.58 10.93 -2.32
CA TRP A 486 -9.35 11.62 -3.59
C TRP A 486 -10.45 12.64 -3.86
N ILE A 487 -10.07 13.85 -4.29
CA ILE A 487 -11.01 14.93 -4.60
C ILE A 487 -10.99 15.17 -6.11
N ARG A 488 -12.17 15.17 -6.75
CA ARG A 488 -12.30 15.51 -8.17
C ARG A 488 -12.31 17.02 -8.34
N HIS A 489 -11.43 17.54 -9.19
CA HIS A 489 -11.28 18.98 -9.45
C HIS A 489 -11.86 19.41 -10.79
N ALA A 490 -11.70 18.59 -11.82
CA ALA A 490 -12.13 18.94 -13.16
C ALA A 490 -12.46 17.70 -13.99
N GLN A 491 -13.31 17.89 -15.01
CA GLN A 491 -13.68 16.84 -15.95
C GLN A 491 -14.08 17.43 -17.31
N GLY A 492 -14.06 16.61 -18.36
CA GLY A 492 -14.59 16.98 -19.67
C GLY A 492 -14.34 15.92 -20.73
N LYS A 493 -14.42 16.32 -22.00
CA LYS A 493 -14.17 15.46 -23.17
C LYS A 493 -13.00 15.99 -23.98
N LEU A 494 -12.20 15.10 -24.52
CA LEU A 494 -10.98 15.39 -25.25
C LEU A 494 -11.00 14.71 -26.61
N ALA A 495 -10.75 15.47 -27.65
CA ALA A 495 -10.53 15.01 -29.01
C ALA A 495 -9.09 15.31 -29.42
N SER A 496 -8.34 14.27 -29.78
CA SER A 496 -6.99 14.41 -30.34
C SER A 496 -7.08 14.67 -31.83
N THR A 497 -6.53 15.79 -32.32
CA THR A 497 -6.67 16.20 -33.73
C THR A 497 -5.36 16.74 -34.28
N HIS A 498 -4.82 16.12 -35.34
CA HIS A 498 -3.58 16.56 -36.00
C HIS A 498 -3.75 17.81 -36.87
N ILE A 499 -4.95 18.05 -37.40
CA ILE A 499 -5.23 19.17 -38.31
C ILE A 499 -6.40 19.94 -37.71
N MET A 500 -6.17 21.20 -37.38
CA MET A 500 -7.17 22.13 -36.86
C MET A 500 -7.06 23.43 -37.65
N THR A 501 -8.19 23.99 -38.07
CA THR A 501 -8.23 25.28 -38.78
C THR A 501 -8.45 26.40 -37.78
N ALA A 502 -7.50 27.31 -37.67
CA ALA A 502 -7.64 28.52 -36.86
C ALA A 502 -8.78 29.41 -37.41
N PRO A 503 -9.58 30.06 -36.54
CA PRO A 503 -10.61 30.97 -37.00
C PRO A 503 -10.01 32.26 -37.54
N GLN A 504 -10.76 32.97 -38.38
CA GLN A 504 -10.44 34.34 -38.77
C GLN A 504 -10.94 35.31 -37.69
N LEU A 505 -10.04 36.18 -37.22
CA LEU A 505 -10.34 37.22 -36.24
C LEU A 505 -10.62 38.57 -36.92
N PRO A 506 -11.35 39.48 -36.25
CA PRO A 506 -11.50 40.87 -36.72
C PRO A 506 -10.15 41.59 -36.80
N GLU A 507 -10.09 42.76 -37.45
CA GLU A 507 -8.85 43.55 -37.60
C GLU A 507 -8.35 44.07 -36.24
N ILE A 508 -7.55 43.25 -35.54
CA ILE A 508 -7.04 43.50 -34.17
C ILE A 508 -6.27 44.82 -34.08
N SER A 509 -5.52 45.16 -35.13
CA SER A 509 -4.79 46.41 -35.25
C SER A 509 -5.69 47.66 -35.27
N SER A 510 -6.98 47.52 -35.57
CA SER A 510 -7.97 48.61 -35.42
C SER A 510 -8.28 48.89 -33.95
N ILE A 511 -8.41 47.85 -33.10
CA ILE A 511 -8.70 47.99 -31.66
C ILE A 511 -7.52 48.65 -30.94
N MET A 512 -6.29 48.23 -31.27
CA MET A 512 -5.06 48.81 -30.69
C MET A 512 -4.86 50.31 -31.01
N ARG A 513 -5.57 50.84 -32.02
CA ARG A 513 -5.54 52.26 -32.40
C ARG A 513 -6.61 53.11 -31.70
N GLN A 514 -7.49 52.51 -30.91
CA GLN A 514 -8.64 53.20 -30.29
C GLN A 514 -8.37 53.58 -28.82
N HIS A 515 -8.86 52.79 -27.85
CA HIS A 515 -8.73 53.14 -26.43
C HIS A 515 -7.64 52.29 -25.77
N TYR A 516 -6.57 52.96 -25.34
CA TYR A 516 -5.55 52.38 -24.49
C TYR A 516 -6.01 52.45 -23.03
N LEU A 517 -6.18 51.29 -22.39
CA LEU A 517 -6.56 51.23 -20.97
C LEU A 517 -5.36 51.57 -20.08
N GLY A 518 -4.19 50.99 -20.39
CA GLY A 518 -2.97 51.23 -19.63
C GLY A 518 -1.91 50.15 -19.78
N ASN A 519 -0.79 50.37 -19.08
CA ASN A 519 0.31 49.43 -18.97
C ASN A 519 0.01 48.33 -17.94
N ASP A 520 1.00 47.46 -17.71
CA ASP A 520 0.94 46.36 -16.75
C ASP A 520 0.54 46.80 -15.34
N GLN A 521 1.01 47.96 -14.86
CA GLN A 521 0.62 48.48 -13.54
C GLN A 521 -0.88 48.73 -13.46
N VAL A 522 -1.46 49.40 -14.46
CA VAL A 522 -2.91 49.68 -14.51
C VAL A 522 -3.72 48.37 -14.59
N CYS A 523 -3.29 47.43 -15.44
CA CYS A 523 -3.98 46.16 -15.63
C CYS A 523 -3.99 45.32 -14.34
N TYR A 524 -2.84 45.18 -13.68
CA TYR A 524 -2.76 44.38 -12.45
C TYR A 524 -3.32 45.08 -11.23
N GLN A 525 -3.30 46.42 -11.18
CA GLN A 525 -4.03 47.16 -10.15
C GLN A 525 -5.52 46.83 -10.25
N ARG A 526 -6.09 46.81 -11.46
CA ARG A 526 -7.48 46.42 -11.67
C ARG A 526 -7.77 45.00 -11.19
N ILE A 527 -6.89 44.05 -11.48
CA ILE A 527 -7.02 42.64 -11.05
C ILE A 527 -6.94 42.56 -9.51
N GLN A 528 -6.04 43.31 -8.88
CA GLN A 528 -5.89 43.38 -7.42
C GLN A 528 -7.08 44.06 -6.74
N ASP A 529 -7.65 45.11 -7.34
CA ASP A 529 -8.87 45.78 -6.87
C ASP A 529 -10.10 44.84 -6.88
N MET A 530 -10.01 43.71 -7.60
CA MET A 530 -11.00 42.65 -7.59
C MET A 530 -10.65 41.52 -6.59
N GLY A 531 -9.59 41.67 -5.79
CA GLY A 531 -9.11 40.66 -4.85
C GLY A 531 -8.38 39.47 -5.50
N MET A 532 -8.04 39.53 -6.78
CA MET A 532 -7.34 38.43 -7.46
C MET A 532 -5.82 38.52 -7.26
N PRO A 533 -5.10 37.38 -7.22
CA PRO A 533 -3.66 37.40 -7.01
C PRO A 533 -2.95 37.93 -8.26
N ALA A 534 -1.84 38.63 -8.05
CA ALA A 534 -1.03 39.23 -9.12
C ALA A 534 0.47 39.15 -8.79
N GLY A 535 0.96 37.97 -8.39
CA GLY A 535 2.39 37.74 -8.18
C GLY A 535 3.19 37.76 -9.49
N ASP A 536 4.49 38.10 -9.45
CA ASP A 536 5.24 38.46 -10.67
C ASP A 536 5.28 37.35 -11.73
N THR A 537 5.27 36.08 -11.32
CA THR A 537 5.34 34.92 -12.25
C THR A 537 4.04 34.66 -13.02
N ILE A 538 2.90 35.18 -12.54
CA ILE A 538 1.61 35.12 -13.24
C ILE A 538 1.26 36.43 -13.95
N ARG A 539 2.13 37.45 -13.87
CA ARG A 539 1.91 38.74 -14.53
C ARG A 539 2.42 38.75 -15.97
N TRP A 540 1.60 38.27 -16.90
CA TRP A 540 1.94 38.19 -18.33
C TRP A 540 1.46 39.35 -19.22
N ILE A 541 0.44 40.11 -18.83
CA ILE A 541 -0.04 41.33 -19.54
C ILE A 541 0.96 42.50 -19.41
N LYS A 542 1.32 43.12 -20.55
CA LYS A 542 2.18 44.31 -20.65
C LYS A 542 1.38 45.58 -20.95
N ASN A 543 0.48 45.51 -21.90
CA ASN A 543 -0.34 46.62 -22.38
C ASN A 543 -1.74 46.09 -22.69
N PHE A 544 -2.78 46.90 -22.49
CA PHE A 544 -4.14 46.54 -22.82
C PHE A 544 -4.87 47.66 -23.55
N TRP A 545 -5.58 47.28 -24.63
CA TRP A 545 -6.45 48.14 -25.43
C TRP A 545 -7.85 47.55 -25.47
N PHE A 546 -8.87 48.39 -25.58
CA PHE A 546 -10.25 47.93 -25.70
C PHE A 546 -11.07 48.80 -26.65
N ALA A 547 -12.08 48.20 -27.28
CA ALA A 547 -13.05 48.89 -28.13
C ALA A 547 -14.30 48.02 -28.31
N ASN A 548 -15.49 48.62 -28.23
CA ASN A 548 -16.77 47.95 -28.58
C ASN A 548 -17.02 46.59 -27.88
N GLY A 549 -16.54 46.41 -26.64
CA GLY A 549 -16.66 45.15 -25.89
C GLY A 549 -15.59 44.10 -26.19
N ASP A 550 -14.64 44.42 -27.08
CA ASP A 550 -13.47 43.61 -27.41
C ASP A 550 -12.21 44.20 -26.74
N GLY A 551 -11.29 43.32 -26.34
CA GLY A 551 -10.04 43.65 -25.67
C GLY A 551 -8.84 42.99 -26.35
N VAL A 552 -7.71 43.69 -26.34
CA VAL A 552 -6.43 43.20 -26.86
C VAL A 552 -5.36 43.45 -25.80
N ALA A 553 -4.64 42.40 -25.42
CA ALA A 553 -3.49 42.48 -24.54
C ALA A 553 -2.20 42.16 -25.29
N GLU A 554 -1.14 42.94 -25.08
CA GLU A 554 0.24 42.54 -25.43
C GLU A 554 0.84 41.78 -24.25
N LEU A 555 1.49 40.65 -24.52
CA LEU A 555 2.24 39.89 -23.52
C LEU A 555 3.59 40.55 -23.21
N ARG A 556 4.03 40.45 -21.95
CA ARG A 556 5.38 40.83 -21.51
C ARG A 556 6.43 39.97 -22.21
N GLU A 557 7.66 40.50 -22.28
CA GLU A 557 8.80 39.70 -22.69
C GLU A 557 8.95 38.49 -21.75
N LYS A 558 9.34 37.34 -22.31
CA LYS A 558 9.48 36.08 -21.58
C LYS A 558 10.59 36.21 -20.53
N LYS A 559 10.26 36.65 -19.30
CA LYS A 559 11.24 36.80 -18.21
C LYS A 559 11.84 35.46 -17.73
N LEU A 560 11.17 34.33 -18.01
CA LEU A 560 11.56 32.98 -17.57
C LEU A 560 11.91 32.08 -18.77
N LEU A 561 12.86 32.51 -19.61
CA LEU A 561 13.29 31.76 -20.82
C LEU A 561 13.71 30.31 -20.49
N GLU A 562 14.26 30.03 -19.31
CA GLU A 562 14.80 28.72 -18.96
C GLU A 562 13.76 27.61 -18.70
N ARG A 563 12.51 27.94 -18.30
CA ARG A 563 11.50 26.91 -17.96
C ARG A 563 10.45 26.70 -19.04
N ASN A 564 10.26 27.65 -19.94
CA ASN A 564 9.29 27.50 -21.02
C ASN A 564 9.65 26.34 -21.95
N GLU A 565 10.95 26.09 -22.18
CA GLU A 565 11.43 24.98 -23.02
C GLU A 565 11.08 23.59 -22.45
N HIS A 566 10.84 23.51 -21.14
CA HIS A 566 10.56 22.30 -20.39
C HIS A 566 9.08 21.90 -20.37
N TYR A 567 8.16 22.86 -20.63
CA TYR A 567 6.74 22.57 -20.81
C TYR A 567 6.48 21.99 -22.20
N VAL A 568 5.55 21.02 -22.29
CA VAL A 568 5.23 20.25 -23.50
C VAL A 568 4.78 21.14 -24.65
N ARG A 569 4.02 22.21 -24.35
CA ARG A 569 3.57 23.19 -25.37
C ARG A 569 4.54 24.34 -25.61
N LYS A 570 5.68 24.34 -24.93
CA LYS A 570 6.63 25.45 -24.83
C LYS A 570 5.99 26.77 -24.40
N LEU A 571 4.98 26.68 -23.55
CA LEU A 571 4.15 27.80 -23.12
C LEU A 571 4.00 27.74 -21.60
N HIS A 572 4.33 28.84 -20.92
CA HIS A 572 4.12 28.93 -19.48
C HIS A 572 2.63 28.79 -19.14
N PRO A 573 2.24 27.93 -18.19
CA PRO A 573 0.83 27.77 -17.77
C PRO A 573 0.12 29.09 -17.43
N GLY A 574 0.84 30.03 -16.80
CA GLY A 574 0.32 31.37 -16.47
C GLY A 574 -0.12 32.24 -17.66
N ILE A 575 0.30 31.93 -18.90
CA ILE A 575 -0.19 32.65 -20.09
C ILE A 575 -1.64 32.30 -20.38
N ILE A 576 -2.05 31.05 -20.18
CA ILE A 576 -3.47 30.65 -20.29
C ILE A 576 -4.30 31.32 -19.19
N ASP A 577 -3.75 31.45 -17.98
CA ASP A 577 -4.42 32.21 -16.93
C ASP A 577 -4.58 33.69 -17.29
N ALA A 578 -3.56 34.32 -17.90
CA ALA A 578 -3.65 35.69 -18.39
C ALA A 578 -4.74 35.88 -19.48
N CYS A 579 -5.00 34.86 -20.31
CA CYS A 579 -6.14 34.88 -21.23
C CYS A 579 -7.49 34.97 -20.52
N ILE A 580 -7.60 34.46 -19.29
CA ILE A 580 -8.80 34.57 -18.46
C ILE A 580 -8.81 35.93 -17.75
N GLN A 581 -7.67 36.36 -17.20
CA GLN A 581 -7.53 37.64 -16.48
C GLN A 581 -7.91 38.85 -17.35
N THR A 582 -7.63 38.80 -18.65
CA THR A 582 -7.98 39.86 -19.61
C THR A 582 -9.50 40.07 -19.74
N LEU A 583 -10.32 39.06 -19.44
CA LEU A 583 -11.79 39.22 -19.39
C LEU A 583 -12.22 40.14 -18.24
N PHE A 584 -11.47 40.18 -17.13
CA PHE A 584 -11.74 41.08 -15.99
C PHE A 584 -11.52 42.55 -16.36
N LEU A 585 -10.61 42.82 -17.29
CA LEU A 585 -10.29 44.18 -17.75
C LEU A 585 -11.40 44.78 -18.62
N LEU A 586 -12.31 43.95 -19.14
CA LEU A 586 -13.47 44.38 -19.93
C LEU A 586 -14.71 44.67 -19.07
N LEU A 587 -14.67 44.36 -17.77
CA LEU A 587 -15.79 44.59 -16.86
C LEU A 587 -15.90 46.07 -16.46
N PRO A 588 -17.13 46.57 -16.21
CA PRO A 588 -17.35 47.88 -15.62
C PRO A 588 -16.49 48.10 -14.35
N PRO A 589 -15.81 49.26 -14.20
CA PRO A 589 -14.92 49.54 -13.07
C PRO A 589 -15.55 49.37 -11.69
N GLU A 590 -16.87 49.53 -11.60
CA GLU A 590 -17.66 49.41 -10.36
C GLU A 590 -17.70 47.97 -9.83
N ILE A 591 -17.49 46.97 -10.69
CA ILE A 591 -17.43 45.57 -10.30
C ILE A 591 -16.05 45.31 -9.69
N LYS A 592 -16.02 45.05 -8.38
CA LYS A 592 -14.80 44.73 -7.63
C LYS A 592 -14.77 43.29 -7.12
N ILE A 593 -15.62 42.43 -7.66
CA ILE A 593 -15.85 41.08 -7.16
C ILE A 593 -15.07 40.07 -8.00
N PRO A 594 -14.31 39.14 -7.39
CA PRO A 594 -13.55 38.17 -8.16
C PRO A 594 -14.47 37.13 -8.77
N PHE A 595 -14.03 36.61 -9.90
CA PHE A 595 -14.68 35.54 -10.62
C PHE A 595 -13.70 34.39 -10.81
N VAL A 596 -14.22 33.17 -10.81
CA VAL A 596 -13.43 31.95 -11.06
C VAL A 596 -13.99 31.22 -12.26
N ALA A 597 -13.12 30.59 -13.04
CA ALA A 597 -13.55 29.76 -14.17
C ALA A 597 -14.33 28.55 -13.63
N SER A 598 -15.60 28.45 -14.01
CA SER A 598 -16.47 27.31 -13.67
C SER A 598 -16.65 26.34 -14.83
N TYR A 599 -16.52 26.83 -16.06
CA TYR A 599 -16.77 26.06 -17.27
C TYR A 599 -16.04 26.63 -18.48
N MET A 600 -15.50 25.76 -19.35
CA MET A 600 -15.00 26.10 -20.68
C MET A 600 -15.72 25.23 -21.71
N GLY A 601 -16.52 25.85 -22.57
CA GLY A 601 -17.33 25.14 -23.56
C GLY A 601 -16.49 24.42 -24.61
N GLU A 602 -15.61 25.14 -25.29
CA GLU A 602 -14.67 24.57 -26.26
C GLU A 602 -13.30 25.26 -26.16
N LEU A 603 -12.31 24.52 -25.65
CA LEU A 603 -10.91 24.89 -25.64
C LEU A 603 -10.18 24.18 -26.78
N LYS A 604 -9.57 24.95 -27.69
CA LYS A 604 -8.78 24.42 -28.81
C LYS A 604 -7.33 24.85 -28.68
N CYS A 605 -6.42 23.89 -28.72
CA CYS A 605 -4.98 24.09 -28.76
C CYS A 605 -4.46 23.62 -30.12
N PHE A 606 -4.02 24.56 -30.96
CA PHE A 606 -3.68 24.26 -32.36
C PHE A 606 -2.25 23.75 -32.50
N HIS A 607 -1.26 24.43 -31.90
CA HIS A 607 0.18 24.16 -32.08
C HIS A 607 0.97 24.40 -30.77
N THR A 608 2.30 24.15 -30.80
CA THR A 608 3.26 24.68 -29.81
C THR A 608 3.21 26.20 -29.85
N ALA A 609 3.04 26.83 -28.69
CA ALA A 609 2.73 28.26 -28.59
C ALA A 609 3.97 29.09 -28.21
N GLU A 610 5.15 28.68 -28.68
CA GLU A 610 6.42 29.32 -28.36
C GLU A 610 6.44 30.81 -28.75
N ASN A 611 5.72 31.21 -29.81
CA ASN A 611 5.72 32.59 -30.31
C ASN A 611 4.52 33.43 -29.84
N ALA A 612 3.87 33.05 -28.74
CA ALA A 612 2.74 33.81 -28.21
C ALA A 612 3.12 35.27 -27.90
N LYS A 613 2.34 36.22 -28.41
CA LYS A 613 2.58 37.66 -28.29
C LYS A 613 1.35 38.46 -27.85
N TYR A 614 0.16 38.11 -28.34
CA TYR A 614 -1.06 38.88 -28.06
C TYR A 614 -2.16 37.97 -27.51
N ILE A 615 -3.07 38.56 -26.74
CA ILE A 615 -4.33 37.94 -26.33
C ILE A 615 -5.46 38.83 -26.87
N TYR A 616 -6.41 38.22 -27.55
CA TYR A 616 -7.66 38.87 -27.93
C TYR A 616 -8.81 38.29 -27.11
N THR A 617 -9.64 39.14 -26.52
CA THR A 617 -10.74 38.72 -25.65
C THR A 617 -12.03 39.45 -25.97
N ARG A 618 -13.15 38.78 -25.75
CA ARG A 618 -14.50 39.33 -25.90
C ARG A 618 -15.37 38.84 -24.74
N ILE A 619 -16.20 39.72 -24.20
CA ILE A 619 -17.25 39.32 -23.26
C ILE A 619 -18.63 39.58 -23.87
N LYS A 620 -19.60 38.72 -23.57
CA LYS A 620 -21.01 39.07 -23.76
C LYS A 620 -21.37 40.21 -22.78
N PRO A 621 -22.40 41.03 -23.08
CA PRO A 621 -22.85 42.07 -22.16
C PRO A 621 -23.10 41.48 -20.77
N TYR A 622 -22.38 42.01 -19.77
CA TYR A 622 -22.50 41.54 -18.39
C TYR A 622 -23.86 41.95 -17.83
N LEU A 623 -24.64 40.97 -17.37
CA LEU A 623 -25.91 41.18 -16.68
C LEU A 623 -25.68 40.94 -15.18
N ALA A 624 -25.78 41.99 -14.37
CA ALA A 624 -25.49 41.95 -12.93
C ALA A 624 -26.35 40.93 -12.15
N GLU A 625 -27.56 40.64 -12.63
CA GLU A 625 -28.47 39.65 -12.04
C GLU A 625 -27.97 38.21 -12.17
N GLU A 626 -27.19 37.90 -13.21
CA GLU A 626 -26.75 36.54 -13.50
C GLU A 626 -25.48 36.14 -12.74
N LYS A 627 -24.77 37.10 -12.14
CA LYS A 627 -23.53 36.88 -11.37
C LYS A 627 -22.50 36.01 -12.13
N LYS A 628 -22.47 36.12 -13.46
CA LYS A 628 -21.64 35.31 -14.35
C LYS A 628 -21.08 36.17 -15.48
N ILE A 629 -19.89 35.81 -15.94
CA ILE A 629 -19.27 36.37 -17.14
C ILE A 629 -19.21 35.25 -18.16
N ILE A 630 -19.75 35.49 -19.35
CA ILE A 630 -19.59 34.60 -20.49
C ILE A 630 -18.72 35.32 -21.50
N GLY A 631 -17.58 34.73 -21.85
CA GLY A 631 -16.63 35.34 -22.76
C GLY A 631 -15.93 34.34 -23.66
N GLU A 632 -14.97 34.86 -24.40
CA GLU A 632 -14.10 34.12 -25.31
C GLU A 632 -12.71 34.76 -25.27
N TRP A 633 -11.68 33.94 -25.42
CA TRP A 633 -10.31 34.41 -25.54
C TRP A 633 -9.54 33.64 -26.62
N PHE A 634 -8.58 34.32 -27.23
CA PHE A 634 -7.74 33.83 -28.32
C PHE A 634 -6.30 34.25 -28.04
N LEU A 635 -5.40 33.29 -27.94
CA LEU A 635 -3.95 33.49 -27.80
C LEU A 635 -3.32 33.53 -29.19
N LEU A 636 -2.51 34.54 -29.48
CA LEU A 636 -2.04 34.87 -30.82
C LEU A 636 -0.52 35.02 -30.88
N ASP A 637 0.06 34.76 -32.05
CA ASP A 637 1.45 35.12 -32.36
C ASP A 637 1.60 36.58 -32.82
N GLU A 638 2.83 36.97 -33.20
CA GLU A 638 3.13 38.32 -33.70
C GLU A 638 2.41 38.67 -35.01
N GLN A 639 2.01 37.67 -35.80
CA GLN A 639 1.28 37.81 -37.06
C GLN A 639 -0.25 37.71 -36.86
N PHE A 640 -0.71 37.66 -35.61
CA PHE A 640 -2.11 37.48 -35.21
C PHE A 640 -2.72 36.12 -35.58
N THR A 641 -1.90 35.10 -35.78
CA THR A 641 -2.35 33.70 -35.96
C THR A 641 -2.80 33.12 -34.63
N VAL A 642 -3.92 32.41 -34.61
CA VAL A 642 -4.45 31.79 -33.38
C VAL A 642 -3.64 30.54 -32.99
N LEU A 643 -3.04 30.58 -31.80
CA LEU A 643 -2.27 29.49 -31.18
C LEU A 643 -3.13 28.62 -30.25
N ALA A 644 -4.06 29.26 -29.53
CA ALA A 644 -5.07 28.60 -28.70
C ALA A 644 -6.31 29.50 -28.58
N GLN A 645 -7.46 28.91 -28.32
CA GLN A 645 -8.69 29.66 -28.05
C GLN A 645 -9.55 28.92 -27.03
N CYS A 646 -10.37 29.68 -26.31
CA CYS A 646 -11.53 29.16 -25.62
C CYS A 646 -12.75 29.95 -26.04
N THR A 647 -13.76 29.25 -26.56
CA THR A 647 -15.09 29.80 -26.80
C THR A 647 -16.03 29.35 -25.69
N ASP A 648 -16.96 30.23 -25.31
CA ASP A 648 -17.94 29.99 -24.24
C ASP A 648 -17.30 29.66 -22.87
N ILE A 649 -16.36 30.49 -22.41
CA ILE A 649 -15.84 30.41 -21.04
C ILE A 649 -16.81 31.10 -20.08
N HIS A 650 -17.20 30.40 -19.01
CA HIS A 650 -18.09 30.92 -17.98
C HIS A 650 -17.30 31.12 -16.70
N LEU A 651 -17.26 32.36 -16.24
CA LEU A 651 -16.69 32.73 -14.95
C LEU A 651 -17.84 33.01 -13.99
N SER A 652 -17.82 32.33 -12.84
CA SER A 652 -18.83 32.51 -11.80
C SER A 652 -18.31 33.49 -10.75
N GLN A 653 -19.15 34.45 -10.38
CA GLN A 653 -18.83 35.42 -9.34
C GLN A 653 -18.72 34.72 -7.99
N LEU A 654 -17.65 34.99 -7.26
CA LEU A 654 -17.54 34.54 -5.88
C LEU A 654 -18.52 35.38 -5.02
N ASN A 655 -19.44 34.71 -4.33
CA ASN A 655 -20.57 35.35 -3.64
C ASN A 655 -20.19 36.18 -2.42
N ASN A 656 -18.90 36.40 -2.12
CA ASN A 656 -18.51 37.18 -0.95
C ASN A 656 -17.17 37.90 -1.17
N THR A 657 -17.24 39.14 -1.64
CA THR A 657 -16.06 39.94 -2.00
C THR A 657 -15.42 40.66 -0.84
N ARG A 658 -16.19 40.99 0.19
CA ARG A 658 -15.62 41.66 1.36
C ARG A 658 -14.56 40.79 2.03
N GLY A 659 -14.66 39.47 1.89
CA GLY A 659 -13.69 38.50 2.38
C GLY A 659 -12.28 38.65 1.80
N ILE A 660 -12.09 38.97 0.51
CA ILE A 660 -10.75 38.94 -0.10
C ILE A 660 -9.96 40.26 0.06
N GLU A 661 -10.62 41.41 0.05
CA GLU A 661 -9.99 42.69 0.43
C GLU A 661 -9.77 42.80 1.95
N GLN A 662 -10.65 42.25 2.81
CA GLN A 662 -10.43 42.19 4.28
C GLN A 662 -9.48 41.06 4.71
N LEU A 663 -9.24 40.06 3.84
CA LEU A 663 -8.14 39.11 3.94
C LEU A 663 -6.75 39.77 3.79
N LEU A 664 -6.69 40.99 3.24
CA LEU A 664 -5.46 41.72 2.89
C LEU A 664 -5.36 43.12 3.52
N THR A 665 -6.47 43.75 3.93
CA THR A 665 -6.45 44.99 4.72
C THR A 665 -6.65 44.66 6.19
N VAL A 666 -5.52 44.52 6.89
CA VAL A 666 -5.48 44.63 8.35
C VAL A 666 -6.00 46.02 8.69
N ASN A 667 -7.25 46.11 9.13
CA ASN A 667 -7.70 47.30 9.82
C ASN A 667 -6.82 47.39 11.07
N THR A 668 -6.03 48.45 11.17
CA THR A 668 -5.14 48.72 12.30
C THR A 668 -5.97 49.07 13.53
N GLN A 669 -6.64 48.08 14.11
CA GLN A 669 -7.02 48.13 15.51
C GLN A 669 -5.82 47.68 16.34
N SER A 670 -5.68 48.35 17.49
CA SER A 670 -4.55 48.21 18.40
C SER A 670 -4.18 46.74 18.65
N PRO A 671 -2.88 46.42 18.72
CA PRO A 671 -2.42 45.06 19.04
C PRO A 671 -3.08 44.58 20.34
N ILE A 672 -3.53 43.32 20.34
CA ILE A 672 -4.07 42.68 21.55
C ILE A 672 -2.97 42.66 22.60
N ASP A 673 -3.22 43.28 23.75
CA ASP A 673 -2.25 43.30 24.83
C ASP A 673 -2.36 41.99 25.63
N PHE A 674 -1.62 40.99 25.15
CA PHE A 674 -1.49 39.69 25.78
C PHE A 674 -0.80 39.72 27.16
N THR A 675 -0.38 40.90 27.66
CA THR A 675 0.14 41.07 29.04
C THR A 675 -0.98 41.31 30.07
N LEU A 676 -2.23 41.50 29.62
CA LEU A 676 -3.39 41.71 30.49
C LEU A 676 -3.91 40.41 31.15
N PRO A 677 -4.68 40.51 32.25
CA PRO A 677 -5.36 39.37 32.86
C PRO A 677 -6.30 38.64 31.87
N TYR A 678 -6.43 37.32 32.03
CA TYR A 678 -7.19 36.43 31.12
C TYR A 678 -8.57 36.94 30.72
N ALA A 679 -9.35 37.51 31.66
CA ALA A 679 -10.69 38.02 31.36
C ALA A 679 -10.68 39.16 30.34
N LEU A 680 -9.70 40.07 30.44
CA LEU A 680 -9.53 41.19 29.52
C LEU A 680 -8.94 40.73 28.18
N CYS A 681 -8.00 39.78 28.18
CA CYS A 681 -7.50 39.17 26.95
C CYS A 681 -8.60 38.40 26.20
N LYS A 682 -9.46 37.66 26.92
CA LYS A 682 -10.62 36.95 26.36
C LYS A 682 -11.61 37.92 25.71
N GLU A 683 -11.92 39.01 26.39
CA GLU A 683 -12.81 40.05 25.87
C GLU A 683 -12.23 40.71 24.62
N GLN A 684 -10.93 41.07 24.62
CA GLN A 684 -10.25 41.66 23.47
C GLN A 684 -10.20 40.72 22.27
N VAL A 685 -9.86 39.44 22.47
CA VAL A 685 -9.80 38.45 21.37
C VAL A 685 -11.20 38.14 20.84
N GLN A 686 -12.21 37.97 21.71
CA GLN A 686 -13.59 37.74 21.27
C GLN A 686 -14.14 38.93 20.49
N GLN A 687 -13.93 40.16 21.00
CA GLN A 687 -14.39 41.36 20.33
C GLN A 687 -13.72 41.53 18.97
N LEU A 688 -12.40 41.34 18.89
CA LEU A 688 -11.67 41.36 17.63
C LEU A 688 -12.24 40.33 16.66
N LEU A 689 -12.37 39.06 17.07
CA LEU A 689 -12.89 38.01 16.19
C LEU A 689 -14.32 38.33 15.76
N MET A 690 -15.19 38.80 16.64
CA MET A 690 -16.56 39.18 16.29
C MET A 690 -16.60 40.32 15.27
N GLU A 691 -15.74 41.34 15.42
CA GLU A 691 -15.63 42.46 14.48
C GLU A 691 -15.07 42.02 13.12
N GLN A 692 -14.04 41.16 13.10
CA GLN A 692 -13.43 40.65 11.88
C GLN A 692 -14.32 39.62 11.17
N LEU A 693 -15.04 38.77 11.92
CA LEU A 693 -15.98 37.79 11.36
C LEU A 693 -17.24 38.48 10.84
N ALA A 694 -17.75 39.53 11.50
CA ALA A 694 -18.84 40.36 10.98
C ALA A 694 -18.49 40.94 9.61
N ALA A 695 -17.22 41.31 9.44
CA ALA A 695 -16.63 41.72 8.18
C ALA A 695 -16.61 40.58 7.14
N ILE A 696 -16.04 39.41 7.49
CA ILE A 696 -15.95 38.22 6.60
C ILE A 696 -17.34 37.73 6.15
N PHE A 697 -18.30 37.66 7.07
CA PHE A 697 -19.65 37.15 6.83
C PHE A 697 -20.65 38.22 6.37
N SER A 698 -20.22 39.49 6.25
CA SER A 698 -21.06 40.62 5.84
C SER A 698 -22.35 40.78 6.67
N MET A 699 -22.23 40.67 8.00
CA MET A 699 -23.34 40.81 8.96
C MET A 699 -23.03 41.85 10.04
N PRO A 700 -24.04 42.49 10.67
CA PRO A 700 -23.81 43.36 11.82
C PRO A 700 -23.10 42.63 12.96
N VAL A 701 -22.12 43.27 13.61
CA VAL A 701 -21.42 42.70 14.79
C VAL A 701 -22.42 42.28 15.88
N ALA A 702 -23.56 42.98 15.99
CA ALA A 702 -24.63 42.67 16.94
C ALA A 702 -25.28 41.29 16.71
N ASP A 703 -25.26 40.78 15.48
CA ASP A 703 -25.86 39.51 15.06
C ASP A 703 -24.90 38.32 15.24
N ILE A 704 -23.62 38.59 15.51
CA ILE A 704 -22.63 37.59 15.87
C ILE A 704 -22.60 37.44 17.38
N LYS A 705 -22.71 36.21 17.86
CA LYS A 705 -22.53 35.86 19.28
C LYS A 705 -21.35 34.91 19.43
N ALA A 706 -20.68 34.98 20.58
CA ALA A 706 -19.49 34.16 20.84
C ALA A 706 -19.75 32.64 20.75
N HIS A 707 -21.00 32.20 20.90
CA HIS A 707 -21.43 30.80 20.84
C HIS A 707 -21.94 30.36 19.45
N HIS A 708 -22.07 31.26 18.46
CA HIS A 708 -22.38 30.84 17.09
C HIS A 708 -21.21 30.05 16.52
N THR A 709 -21.51 28.90 15.91
CA THR A 709 -20.48 28.17 15.15
C THR A 709 -20.17 28.93 13.87
N LEU A 710 -18.95 28.84 13.35
CA LEU A 710 -18.63 29.46 12.07
C LEU A 710 -19.52 28.90 10.93
N HIS A 711 -20.00 27.66 11.02
CA HIS A 711 -20.95 27.09 10.06
C HIS A 711 -22.33 27.75 10.13
N ASP A 712 -22.82 28.08 11.33
CA ASP A 712 -24.09 28.82 11.51
C ASP A 712 -24.02 30.23 10.90
N LEU A 713 -22.81 30.81 10.86
CA LEU A 713 -22.54 32.10 10.22
C LEU A 713 -22.39 31.99 8.69
N GLY A 714 -22.46 30.77 8.12
CA GLY A 714 -22.40 30.52 6.68
C GLY A 714 -20.98 30.32 6.14
N MET A 715 -20.04 29.84 6.96
CA MET A 715 -18.65 29.59 6.55
C MET A 715 -18.53 28.51 5.48
N ASP A 716 -17.95 28.88 4.34
CA ASP A 716 -17.49 27.96 3.32
C ASP A 716 -15.96 27.73 3.40
N SER A 717 -15.45 26.85 2.55
CA SER A 717 -14.02 26.47 2.52
C SER A 717 -13.08 27.64 2.20
N LEU A 718 -13.54 28.71 1.56
CA LEU A 718 -12.75 29.92 1.29
C LEU A 718 -12.81 30.90 2.46
N MET A 719 -13.96 31.04 3.11
CA MET A 719 -14.11 31.82 4.33
C MET A 719 -13.29 31.21 5.48
N ALA A 720 -13.17 29.89 5.56
CA ALA A 720 -12.31 29.22 6.54
C ALA A 720 -10.84 29.65 6.44
N LEU A 721 -10.33 29.88 5.22
CA LEU A 721 -8.98 30.42 5.00
C LEU A 721 -8.87 31.89 5.44
N ALA A 722 -9.94 32.67 5.27
CA ALA A 722 -10.01 34.05 5.77
C ALA A 722 -9.96 34.13 7.29
N VAL A 723 -10.76 33.30 7.96
CA VAL A 723 -10.76 33.21 9.43
C VAL A 723 -9.38 32.76 9.93
N MET A 724 -8.77 31.76 9.29
CA MET A 724 -7.43 31.27 9.64
C MET A 724 -6.39 32.39 9.63
N ARG A 725 -6.39 33.20 8.57
CA ARG A 725 -5.42 34.30 8.40
C ARG A 725 -5.67 35.45 9.35
N VAL A 726 -6.93 35.78 9.66
CA VAL A 726 -7.28 36.81 10.66
C VAL A 726 -6.72 36.44 12.03
N ILE A 727 -6.88 35.17 12.43
CA ILE A 727 -6.34 34.65 13.69
C ILE A 727 -4.82 34.80 13.70
N GLU A 728 -4.14 34.31 12.67
CA GLU A 728 -2.69 34.35 12.59
C GLU A 728 -2.14 35.79 12.57
N THR A 729 -2.79 36.69 11.85
CA THR A 729 -2.31 38.08 11.67
C THR A 729 -2.41 38.92 12.94
N HIS A 730 -3.49 38.78 13.71
CA HIS A 730 -3.74 39.63 14.88
C HIS A 730 -3.31 39.00 16.20
N THR A 731 -3.11 37.68 16.19
CA THR A 731 -2.75 36.94 17.41
C THR A 731 -1.43 36.20 17.28
N GLU A 732 -0.80 36.16 16.11
CA GLU A 732 0.43 35.38 15.84
C GLU A 732 0.30 33.89 16.22
N VAL A 733 -0.94 33.38 16.24
CA VAL A 733 -1.25 31.97 16.53
C VAL A 733 -1.61 31.28 15.23
N SER A 734 -0.88 30.22 14.88
CA SER A 734 -1.22 29.39 13.73
C SER A 734 -2.39 28.48 14.09
N TYR A 735 -3.51 28.62 13.37
CA TYR A 735 -4.74 27.88 13.64
C TYR A 735 -5.01 26.89 12.50
N ALA A 736 -5.13 25.60 12.81
CA ALA A 736 -5.19 24.57 11.76
C ALA A 736 -6.51 24.61 10.95
N LEU A 737 -6.41 24.62 9.62
CA LEU A 737 -7.58 24.61 8.72
C LEU A 737 -8.57 23.45 9.01
N PRO A 738 -8.14 22.19 9.28
CA PRO A 738 -9.07 21.12 9.65
C PRO A 738 -9.86 21.42 10.94
N LYS A 739 -9.30 22.22 11.85
CA LYS A 739 -9.96 22.65 13.09
C LYS A 739 -10.99 23.75 12.83
N LEU A 740 -10.74 24.61 11.85
CA LEU A 740 -11.74 25.59 11.37
C LEU A 740 -12.85 24.92 10.57
N MET A 741 -12.54 23.95 9.72
CA MET A 741 -13.54 23.22 8.93
C MET A 741 -14.54 22.41 9.77
N GLN A 742 -14.22 22.17 11.05
CA GLN A 742 -15.15 21.59 12.03
C GLN A 742 -16.26 22.58 12.47
N GLY A 743 -16.14 23.86 12.09
CA GLY A 743 -17.06 24.93 12.50
C GLY A 743 -16.98 25.26 13.98
N PRO A 744 -15.80 25.61 14.52
CA PRO A 744 -15.68 25.98 15.92
C PRO A 744 -16.47 27.28 16.19
N THR A 745 -16.83 27.52 17.44
CA THR A 745 -17.40 28.79 17.88
C THR A 745 -16.32 29.85 18.06
N ILE A 746 -16.70 31.12 18.06
CA ILE A 746 -15.77 32.24 18.34
C ILE A 746 -15.15 32.10 19.74
N GLU A 747 -15.92 31.58 20.69
CA GLU A 747 -15.44 31.29 22.04
C GLU A 747 -14.36 30.20 22.06
N GLU A 748 -14.54 29.12 21.29
CA GLU A 748 -13.54 28.05 21.18
C GLU A 748 -12.25 28.54 20.53
N ILE A 749 -12.35 29.30 19.44
CA ILE A 749 -11.21 29.92 18.77
C ILE A 749 -10.46 30.85 19.74
N THR A 750 -11.20 31.66 20.52
CA THR A 750 -10.59 32.55 21.51
C THR A 750 -9.84 31.79 22.58
N VAL A 751 -10.44 30.73 23.13
CA VAL A 751 -9.80 29.90 24.17
C VAL A 751 -8.54 29.24 23.64
N ASP A 752 -8.56 28.76 22.41
CA ASP A 752 -7.40 28.15 21.75
C ASP A 752 -6.26 29.15 21.52
N ILE A 753 -6.57 30.38 21.11
CA ILE A 753 -5.58 31.46 20.94
C ILE A 753 -4.93 31.78 22.29
N LEU A 754 -5.72 31.96 23.34
CA LEU A 754 -5.21 32.28 24.68
C LEU A 754 -4.36 31.13 25.26
N LYS A 755 -4.76 29.87 25.02
CA LYS A 755 -3.95 28.70 25.37
C LYS A 755 -2.59 28.72 24.66
N GLN A 756 -2.57 28.98 23.35
CA GLN A 756 -1.32 29.03 22.58
C GLN A 756 -0.43 30.23 22.94
N LYS A 757 -1.00 31.31 23.46
CA LYS A 757 -0.26 32.45 24.03
C LYS A 757 0.12 32.28 25.51
N ASN A 758 -0.10 31.10 26.11
CA ASN A 758 0.16 30.79 27.51
C ASN A 758 -0.60 31.70 28.52
N ILE A 759 -1.78 32.21 28.14
CA ILE A 759 -2.64 33.03 29.01
C ILE A 759 -3.74 32.14 29.57
N GLN A 760 -3.64 31.81 30.86
CA GLN A 760 -4.58 30.93 31.54
C GLN A 760 -5.53 31.71 32.45
N ALA A 761 -6.79 31.27 32.53
CA ALA A 761 -7.77 31.83 33.45
C ALA A 761 -7.29 31.63 34.90
N ALA A 762 -7.32 32.71 35.70
CA ALA A 762 -7.33 32.54 37.15
C ALA A 762 -8.55 31.69 37.49
N VAL A 763 -8.29 30.54 38.11
CA VAL A 763 -9.27 29.51 38.47
C VAL A 763 -10.54 30.15 39.02
N ASN A 764 -11.62 30.07 38.23
CA ASN A 764 -13.03 30.10 38.64
C ASN A 764 -13.87 29.91 37.38
N LEU A 765 -14.20 28.66 37.06
CA LEU A 765 -15.18 28.31 36.03
C LEU A 765 -16.57 28.70 36.56
N PRO A 766 -17.34 29.55 35.87
CA PRO A 766 -18.78 29.62 36.07
C PRO A 766 -19.41 28.37 35.45
N GLU A 767 -20.32 27.74 36.19
CA GLU A 767 -21.20 26.67 35.70
C GLU A 767 -21.90 27.12 34.40
N LYS A 768 -21.59 26.46 33.27
CA LYS A 768 -22.42 26.52 32.06
C LYS A 768 -23.46 25.39 32.16
N THR A 769 -24.73 25.77 32.27
CA THR A 769 -25.88 24.89 32.06
C THR A 769 -25.83 24.28 30.66
N ALA A 770 -25.85 22.96 30.59
CA ALA A 770 -25.66 22.16 29.39
C ALA A 770 -26.86 22.22 28.43
N ASP A 771 -26.58 22.39 27.15
CA ASP A 771 -27.50 22.12 26.05
C ASP A 771 -27.53 20.61 25.80
N ILE A 772 -28.71 20.01 25.94
CA ILE A 772 -29.01 18.58 25.85
C ILE A 772 -28.59 17.97 24.50
N THR A 773 -28.49 18.77 23.43
CA THR A 773 -28.09 18.31 22.09
C THR A 773 -26.59 18.02 21.96
N SER A 774 -25.76 18.49 22.91
CA SER A 774 -24.30 18.34 22.85
C SER A 774 -23.79 16.92 23.09
N TRP A 775 -24.57 16.05 23.74
CA TRP A 775 -24.15 14.67 24.10
C TRP A 775 -24.49 13.62 23.04
N LEU A 776 -25.25 13.97 22.01
CA LEU A 776 -25.50 13.11 20.86
C LEU A 776 -24.52 13.42 19.73
N ALA A 777 -23.84 12.40 19.21
CA ALA A 777 -22.94 12.55 18.05
C ALA A 777 -23.40 11.67 16.89
N TYR A 778 -23.26 12.18 15.66
CA TYR A 778 -23.70 11.49 14.43
C TYR A 778 -25.19 11.12 14.43
N HIS A 779 -25.98 11.76 15.28
CA HIS A 779 -27.40 11.50 15.45
C HIS A 779 -28.18 12.08 14.27
N LYS A 780 -29.07 11.27 13.72
CA LYS A 780 -30.01 11.68 12.67
C LYS A 780 -31.42 11.43 13.20
N PRO A 781 -32.14 12.47 13.66
CA PRO A 781 -33.48 12.33 14.21
C PRO A 781 -34.42 11.55 13.28
N GLN A 782 -35.15 10.59 13.83
CA GLN A 782 -36.18 9.83 13.11
C GLN A 782 -37.56 10.28 13.59
N SER A 783 -38.31 10.96 12.72
CA SER A 783 -39.65 11.48 13.05
C SER A 783 -40.62 10.36 13.47
N ASP A 784 -40.46 9.19 12.87
CA ASP A 784 -41.37 8.05 13.00
C ASP A 784 -40.87 7.00 14.01
N ALA A 785 -39.86 7.35 14.82
CA ALA A 785 -39.32 6.42 15.81
C ALA A 785 -40.31 6.12 16.92
N GLU A 786 -40.50 4.83 17.19
CA GLU A 786 -41.31 4.31 18.30
C GLU A 786 -40.43 3.95 19.50
N LEU A 787 -39.14 3.68 19.28
CA LEU A 787 -38.17 3.31 20.31
C LEU A 787 -36.79 3.93 20.06
N ARG A 788 -36.05 4.26 21.14
CA ARG A 788 -34.66 4.76 21.06
C ARG A 788 -33.63 3.78 21.59
N LEU A 789 -32.47 3.68 20.94
CA LEU A 789 -31.32 2.90 21.39
C LEU A 789 -30.16 3.83 21.71
N PHE A 790 -29.86 4.03 23.00
CA PHE A 790 -28.70 4.81 23.43
C PHE A 790 -27.44 3.96 23.44
N CYS A 791 -26.41 4.38 22.71
CA CYS A 791 -25.19 3.61 22.51
C CYS A 791 -23.99 4.26 23.22
N PHE A 792 -23.38 3.55 24.17
CA PHE A 792 -22.26 4.01 24.99
C PHE A 792 -20.93 3.36 24.55
N PRO A 793 -19.91 4.15 24.16
CA PRO A 793 -18.68 3.63 23.55
C PRO A 793 -17.73 2.97 24.56
N TYR A 794 -16.71 2.29 24.03
CA TYR A 794 -15.64 1.65 24.79
C TYR A 794 -14.63 2.63 25.38
N GLY A 795 -13.79 2.16 26.30
CA GLY A 795 -12.80 2.98 27.01
C GLY A 795 -11.77 3.57 26.05
N GLY A 796 -11.54 4.89 26.11
CA GLY A 796 -10.68 5.62 25.17
C GLY A 796 -11.30 5.85 23.78
N GLY A 797 -12.48 5.31 23.49
CA GLY A 797 -13.22 5.50 22.23
C GLY A 797 -14.32 6.55 22.32
N GLY A 798 -14.81 7.02 21.17
CA GLY A 798 -15.96 7.92 21.07
C GLY A 798 -17.14 7.31 20.29
N ALA A 799 -18.19 8.10 20.08
CA ALA A 799 -19.45 7.63 19.51
C ALA A 799 -19.35 7.30 18.01
N SER A 800 -18.24 7.63 17.34
CA SER A 800 -18.01 7.31 15.93
C SER A 800 -18.12 5.82 15.61
N ILE A 801 -17.90 4.94 16.58
CA ILE A 801 -18.10 3.48 16.43
C ILE A 801 -19.55 3.11 16.07
N TYR A 802 -20.50 3.99 16.36
CA TYR A 802 -21.93 3.82 16.06
C TYR A 802 -22.41 4.62 14.84
N ARG A 803 -21.51 5.35 14.15
CA ARG A 803 -21.87 6.28 13.06
C ARG A 803 -22.75 5.65 11.98
N GLU A 804 -22.49 4.40 11.63
CA GLU A 804 -23.22 3.70 10.56
C GLU A 804 -24.46 2.94 11.04
N TRP A 805 -24.67 2.82 12.36
CA TRP A 805 -25.69 1.91 12.92
C TRP A 805 -27.11 2.30 12.51
N GLN A 806 -27.43 3.60 12.45
CA GLN A 806 -28.76 4.06 12.03
C GLN A 806 -29.13 3.58 10.62
N THR A 807 -28.16 3.33 9.72
CA THR A 807 -28.45 2.86 8.36
C THR A 807 -28.85 1.38 8.31
N HIS A 808 -28.62 0.64 9.40
CA HIS A 808 -28.90 -0.78 9.51
C HIS A 808 -30.12 -1.10 10.38
N PHE A 809 -30.60 -0.15 11.18
CA PHE A 809 -31.85 -0.26 11.92
C PHE A 809 -33.03 0.29 11.10
N PRO A 810 -34.23 -0.27 11.27
CA PRO A 810 -35.45 0.29 10.66
C PRO A 810 -35.79 1.66 11.27
N ASN A 811 -36.54 2.50 10.54
CA ASN A 811 -36.84 3.89 10.95
C ASN A 811 -37.64 4.00 12.26
N HIS A 812 -38.36 2.94 12.68
CA HIS A 812 -39.06 2.94 13.96
C HIS A 812 -38.12 2.81 15.17
N LEU A 813 -36.84 2.48 14.94
CA LEU A 813 -35.79 2.45 15.95
C LEU A 813 -34.75 3.54 15.67
N GLU A 814 -34.69 4.52 16.56
CA GLU A 814 -33.75 5.64 16.50
C GLU A 814 -32.48 5.31 17.30
N VAL A 815 -31.32 5.38 16.65
CA VAL A 815 -30.02 5.17 17.29
C VAL A 815 -29.50 6.50 17.82
N CYS A 816 -29.16 6.53 19.10
CA CYS A 816 -28.66 7.71 19.83
C CYS A 816 -27.23 7.45 20.33
N PRO A 817 -26.19 7.70 19.54
CA PRO A 817 -24.81 7.55 19.98
C PRO A 817 -24.42 8.60 21.02
N ILE A 818 -24.02 8.15 22.21
CA ILE A 818 -23.63 9.03 23.32
C ILE A 818 -22.15 9.38 23.24
N GLN A 819 -21.86 10.68 23.11
CA GLN A 819 -20.51 11.22 23.17
C GLN A 819 -20.21 11.74 24.58
N LEU A 820 -19.30 11.10 25.31
CA LEU A 820 -18.85 11.59 26.62
C LEU A 820 -17.89 12.79 26.50
N PRO A 821 -17.69 13.59 27.55
CA PRO A 821 -16.73 14.70 27.57
C PRO A 821 -15.29 14.29 27.23
N GLY A 822 -14.57 15.18 26.55
CA GLY A 822 -13.13 15.07 26.28
C GLY A 822 -12.73 14.23 25.07
N ARG A 823 -13.68 13.83 24.23
CA ARG A 823 -13.43 12.97 23.06
C ARG A 823 -14.19 13.42 21.81
N GLU A 824 -13.62 13.17 20.64
CA GLU A 824 -14.12 13.54 19.30
C GLU A 824 -14.63 15.00 19.22
N ASN A 825 -15.88 15.25 18.84
CA ASN A 825 -16.45 16.60 18.76
C ASN A 825 -16.62 17.30 20.11
N ARG A 826 -16.32 16.64 21.23
CA ARG A 826 -16.29 17.19 22.60
C ARG A 826 -14.90 17.16 23.23
N MET A 827 -13.84 17.10 22.40
CA MET A 827 -12.44 16.96 22.84
C MET A 827 -11.93 18.11 23.72
N GLN A 828 -12.60 19.26 23.71
CA GLN A 828 -12.22 20.41 24.54
C GLN A 828 -12.71 20.30 26.00
N GLU A 829 -13.64 19.40 26.29
CA GLU A 829 -14.14 19.18 27.64
C GLU A 829 -13.20 18.28 28.45
N THR A 830 -13.23 18.38 29.78
CA THR A 830 -12.40 17.49 30.61
C THR A 830 -13.05 16.11 30.72
N PRO A 831 -12.33 15.00 30.41
CA PRO A 831 -12.86 13.66 30.64
C PRO A 831 -13.23 13.46 32.11
N LEU A 832 -14.42 12.94 32.36
CA LEU A 832 -14.87 12.58 33.71
C LEU A 832 -14.12 11.33 34.20
N ALA A 833 -13.74 11.33 35.47
CA ALA A 833 -12.93 10.27 36.08
C ALA A 833 -13.60 9.61 37.30
N ASP A 834 -14.82 10.03 37.66
CA ASP A 834 -15.63 9.42 38.73
C ASP A 834 -17.03 9.06 38.20
N ILE A 835 -17.43 7.80 38.39
CA ILE A 835 -18.76 7.32 37.98
C ILE A 835 -19.89 8.00 38.75
N LYS A 836 -19.64 8.45 39.98
CA LYS A 836 -20.64 9.13 40.82
C LYS A 836 -20.98 10.52 40.29
N GLU A 837 -20.07 11.13 39.53
CA GLU A 837 -20.30 12.38 38.82
C GLU A 837 -20.91 12.12 37.43
N LEU A 838 -20.38 11.11 36.72
CA LEU A 838 -20.82 10.77 35.36
C LEU A 838 -22.30 10.37 35.27
N ILE A 839 -22.78 9.51 36.18
CA ILE A 839 -24.11 8.92 36.06
C ILE A 839 -25.24 9.92 36.30
N PRO A 840 -25.24 10.76 37.36
CA PRO A 840 -26.26 11.79 37.53
C PRO A 840 -26.31 12.78 36.37
N LEU A 841 -25.13 13.18 35.86
CA LEU A 841 -25.03 14.09 34.73
C LEU A 841 -25.63 13.46 33.45
N LEU A 842 -25.29 12.20 33.15
CA LEU A 842 -25.89 11.47 32.04
C LEU A 842 -27.42 11.36 32.18
N ALA A 843 -27.92 11.03 33.37
CA ALA A 843 -29.36 10.94 33.60
C ALA A 843 -30.07 12.27 33.36
N GLU A 844 -29.49 13.38 33.82
CA GLU A 844 -30.04 14.72 33.59
C GLU A 844 -30.05 15.09 32.11
N GLN A 845 -28.93 14.86 31.40
CA GLN A 845 -28.78 15.21 30.00
C GLN A 845 -29.67 14.36 29.08
N LEU A 846 -29.85 13.08 29.38
CA LEU A 846 -30.66 12.19 28.54
C LEU A 846 -32.16 12.24 28.87
N LYS A 847 -32.55 12.79 30.02
CA LYS A 847 -33.94 12.89 30.46
C LYS A 847 -34.90 13.43 29.38
N PRO A 848 -34.58 14.48 28.60
CA PRO A 848 -35.47 15.00 27.57
C PRO A 848 -35.62 14.10 26.35
N LEU A 849 -34.69 13.15 26.16
CA LEU A 849 -34.67 12.16 25.09
C LEU A 849 -35.28 10.82 25.55
N MET A 850 -35.76 10.73 26.79
CA MET A 850 -36.43 9.57 27.36
C MET A 850 -37.97 9.75 27.34
N ASP A 851 -38.50 10.49 26.36
CA ASP A 851 -39.95 10.69 26.12
C ASP A 851 -40.63 9.51 25.41
N LYS A 852 -39.85 8.54 24.90
CA LYS A 852 -40.30 7.32 24.22
C LYS A 852 -39.71 6.08 24.92
N PRO A 853 -40.26 4.87 24.72
CA PRO A 853 -39.58 3.63 25.10
C PRO A 853 -38.12 3.62 24.60
N PHE A 854 -37.19 3.15 25.42
CA PHE A 854 -35.78 3.16 25.06
C PHE A 854 -35.02 1.96 25.60
N ALA A 855 -33.88 1.66 24.98
CA ALA A 855 -32.95 0.61 25.40
C ALA A 855 -31.52 1.17 25.44
N PHE A 856 -30.65 0.50 26.21
CA PHE A 856 -29.24 0.87 26.30
C PHE A 856 -28.36 -0.21 25.69
N PHE A 857 -27.38 0.21 24.88
CA PHE A 857 -26.29 -0.62 24.41
C PHE A 857 -24.96 -0.05 24.90
N GLY A 858 -24.19 -0.82 25.65
CA GLY A 858 -22.85 -0.45 26.05
C GLY A 858 -21.82 -1.45 25.54
N HIS A 859 -20.70 -0.97 25.02
CA HIS A 859 -19.55 -1.83 24.67
C HIS A 859 -18.35 -1.53 25.57
N SER A 860 -17.72 -2.57 26.12
CA SER A 860 -16.61 -2.48 27.07
C SER A 860 -16.95 -1.50 28.20
N PHE A 861 -16.15 -0.47 28.47
CA PHE A 861 -16.45 0.58 29.46
C PHE A 861 -17.89 1.11 29.38
N GLY A 862 -18.44 1.30 28.18
CA GLY A 862 -19.81 1.75 27.99
C GLY A 862 -20.86 0.79 28.58
N SER A 863 -20.56 -0.50 28.72
CA SER A 863 -21.44 -1.45 29.42
C SER A 863 -21.56 -1.15 30.91
N LEU A 864 -20.46 -0.76 31.58
CA LEU A 864 -20.50 -0.33 32.98
C LEU A 864 -21.36 0.92 33.14
N VAL A 865 -21.16 1.89 32.25
CA VAL A 865 -21.91 3.16 32.24
C VAL A 865 -23.40 2.91 32.03
N ALA A 866 -23.76 2.10 31.03
CA ALA A 866 -25.15 1.73 30.76
C ALA A 866 -25.79 1.02 31.97
N PHE A 867 -25.08 0.06 32.58
CA PHE A 867 -25.57 -0.68 33.74
C PHE A 867 -25.81 0.20 34.97
N GLU A 868 -24.86 1.06 35.32
CA GLU A 868 -25.02 1.95 36.47
C GLU A 868 -26.04 3.06 36.22
N LEU A 869 -26.17 3.54 34.98
CA LEU A 869 -27.22 4.48 34.61
C LEU A 869 -28.60 3.84 34.81
N THR A 870 -28.79 2.59 34.36
CA THR A 870 -30.02 1.84 34.60
C THR A 870 -30.35 1.72 36.09
N ARG A 871 -29.38 1.34 36.93
CA ARG A 871 -29.58 1.25 38.40
C ARG A 871 -29.87 2.60 39.04
N PHE A 872 -29.27 3.67 38.52
CA PHE A 872 -29.52 5.03 38.98
C PHE A 872 -30.94 5.52 38.62
N LEU A 873 -31.39 5.31 37.38
CA LEU A 873 -32.74 5.65 36.95
C LEU A 873 -33.80 4.94 37.82
N ARG A 874 -33.61 3.64 38.08
CA ARG A 874 -34.48 2.87 38.99
C ARG A 874 -34.54 3.47 40.39
N ARG A 875 -33.38 3.76 40.99
CA ARG A 875 -33.31 4.30 42.38
C ARG A 875 -33.90 5.70 42.49
N THR A 876 -33.84 6.48 41.42
CA THR A 876 -34.43 7.83 41.36
C THR A 876 -35.89 7.84 40.93
N GLY A 877 -36.47 6.66 40.63
CA GLY A 877 -37.86 6.52 40.19
C GLY A 877 -38.11 7.03 38.76
N ALA A 878 -37.06 7.20 37.96
CA ALA A 878 -37.17 7.52 36.54
C ALA A 878 -37.51 6.27 35.71
N GLN A 879 -37.93 6.46 34.46
CA GLN A 879 -38.22 5.37 33.54
C GLN A 879 -36.95 4.50 33.32
N GLU A 880 -37.10 3.19 33.50
CA GLU A 880 -36.04 2.21 33.21
C GLU A 880 -36.02 1.85 31.70
N PRO A 881 -34.86 1.47 31.13
CA PRO A 881 -34.80 0.98 29.77
C PRO A 881 -35.54 -0.35 29.60
N GLU A 882 -36.12 -0.55 28.43
CA GLU A 882 -36.82 -1.77 28.03
C GLU A 882 -35.91 -2.99 27.94
N HIS A 883 -34.63 -2.77 27.60
CA HIS A 883 -33.62 -3.80 27.44
C HIS A 883 -32.23 -3.22 27.72
N LEU A 884 -31.36 -3.99 28.35
CA LEU A 884 -29.95 -3.65 28.54
C LEU A 884 -29.05 -4.60 27.74
N PHE A 885 -28.33 -4.06 26.76
CA PHE A 885 -27.36 -4.78 25.96
C PHE A 885 -25.95 -4.47 26.46
N VAL A 886 -25.25 -5.52 26.88
CA VAL A 886 -23.87 -5.48 27.39
C VAL A 886 -22.97 -6.18 26.39
N SER A 887 -21.77 -5.68 26.15
CA SER A 887 -20.85 -6.23 25.16
C SER A 887 -19.42 -6.11 25.65
N ALA A 888 -18.67 -7.22 25.67
CA ALA A 888 -17.25 -7.25 26.03
C ALA A 888 -16.91 -6.58 27.39
N TYR A 889 -17.71 -6.86 28.43
CA TYR A 889 -17.48 -6.35 29.78
C TYR A 889 -17.75 -7.44 30.84
N PRO A 890 -16.88 -7.62 31.84
CA PRO A 890 -17.06 -8.66 32.86
C PRO A 890 -18.27 -8.35 33.74
N ASP A 891 -18.71 -9.33 34.54
CA ASP A 891 -19.61 -9.05 35.66
C ASP A 891 -19.04 -7.88 36.51
N PRO A 892 -19.80 -6.81 36.77
CA PRO A 892 -19.34 -5.67 37.59
C PRO A 892 -18.83 -6.01 39.00
N ARG A 893 -19.12 -7.22 39.52
CA ARG A 893 -18.56 -7.74 40.78
C ARG A 893 -17.12 -8.23 40.65
N VAL A 894 -16.66 -8.51 39.43
CA VAL A 894 -15.34 -9.06 39.13
C VAL A 894 -14.39 -7.92 38.78
N PRO A 895 -13.27 -7.74 39.51
CA PRO A 895 -12.26 -6.75 39.17
C PRO A 895 -11.66 -7.00 37.79
N SER A 896 -11.31 -5.92 37.06
CA SER A 896 -10.69 -6.02 35.74
C SER A 896 -9.25 -6.49 35.82
N LYS A 897 -9.03 -7.81 35.63
CA LYS A 897 -7.69 -8.43 35.59
C LYS A 897 -6.81 -7.86 34.49
N SER A 898 -7.39 -7.49 33.35
CA SER A 898 -6.66 -6.96 32.19
C SER A 898 -6.16 -5.55 32.45
N LEU A 899 -6.93 -4.73 33.18
CA LEU A 899 -6.45 -3.45 33.67
C LEU A 899 -5.33 -3.64 34.70
N ASP A 900 -5.44 -4.62 35.61
CA ASP A 900 -4.37 -4.93 36.56
C ASP A 900 -3.07 -5.38 35.86
N ASN A 901 -3.18 -6.17 34.78
CA ASN A 901 -2.04 -6.57 33.97
C ASN A 901 -1.40 -5.38 33.24
N LEU A 902 -2.20 -4.47 32.66
CA LEU A 902 -1.71 -3.24 32.04
C LEU A 902 -0.95 -2.37 33.06
N LEU A 903 -1.52 -2.19 34.26
CA LEU A 903 -0.88 -1.44 35.35
C LEU A 903 0.44 -2.10 35.77
N ALA A 904 0.50 -3.44 35.83
CA ALA A 904 1.73 -4.17 36.15
C ALA A 904 2.80 -4.02 35.05
N GLU A 905 2.43 -4.06 33.77
CA GLU A 905 3.36 -3.83 32.65
C GLU A 905 3.93 -2.41 32.65
N LEU A 906 3.10 -1.40 32.95
CA LEU A 906 3.56 -0.02 33.07
C LEU A 906 4.47 0.19 34.29
N ALA A 907 4.13 -0.42 35.42
CA ALA A 907 4.95 -0.37 36.62
C ALA A 907 6.35 -0.99 36.37
N ALA A 908 6.45 -2.02 35.53
CA ALA A 908 7.72 -2.66 35.17
C ALA A 908 8.69 -1.72 34.43
N ILE A 909 8.19 -0.66 33.81
CA ILE A 909 9.00 0.39 33.17
C ILE A 909 9.03 1.71 33.98
N ASN A 910 8.64 1.65 35.25
CA ASN A 910 8.52 2.80 36.16
C ASN A 910 7.56 3.89 35.66
N LEU A 911 6.44 3.51 35.04
CA LEU A 911 5.33 4.40 34.70
C LEU A 911 4.09 4.02 35.49
N ASP A 912 3.40 5.03 36.04
CA ASP A 912 2.07 4.87 36.62
C ASP A 912 1.05 5.48 35.66
N LEU A 913 0.12 4.65 35.14
CA LEU A 913 -0.91 5.07 34.19
C LEU A 913 -1.68 6.30 34.69
N PHE A 914 -1.99 6.34 36.00
CA PHE A 914 -2.80 7.39 36.58
C PHE A 914 -2.02 8.66 36.90
N SER A 915 -0.69 8.63 36.81
CA SER A 915 0.17 9.81 36.91
C SER A 915 0.63 10.31 35.53
N LEU A 916 0.29 9.63 34.43
CA LEU A 916 0.66 10.07 33.09
C LEU A 916 -0.24 11.25 32.67
N ASP A 917 0.36 12.43 32.61
CA ASP A 917 -0.21 13.63 32.01
C ASP A 917 0.67 14.15 30.86
N GLU A 918 0.24 15.23 30.21
CA GLU A 918 0.95 15.83 29.09
C GLU A 918 2.37 16.26 29.45
N GLN A 919 2.59 16.76 30.68
CA GLN A 919 3.91 17.19 31.14
C GLN A 919 4.84 16.00 31.41
N HIS A 920 4.31 14.88 31.94
CA HIS A 920 5.07 13.66 32.12
C HIS A 920 5.47 13.05 30.78
N LEU A 921 4.56 13.00 29.80
CA LEU A 921 4.84 12.50 28.44
C LEU A 921 5.92 13.33 27.71
N GLN A 922 5.95 14.65 27.91
CA GLN A 922 6.97 15.51 27.31
C GLN A 922 8.38 15.26 27.90
N ARG A 923 8.46 14.76 29.14
CA ARG A 923 9.73 14.46 29.83
C ARG A 923 10.25 13.03 29.57
N LEU A 924 9.46 12.16 28.93
CA LEU A 924 9.90 10.83 28.56
C LEU A 924 10.84 10.89 27.35
N ASP A 925 11.91 10.10 27.41
CA ASP A 925 12.79 9.88 26.26
C ASP A 925 12.10 9.01 25.19
N ASP A 926 12.66 9.01 23.98
CA ASP A 926 12.09 8.29 22.84
C ASP A 926 12.03 6.77 23.05
N LEU A 927 12.91 6.23 23.90
CA LEU A 927 12.94 4.82 24.26
C LEU A 927 11.72 4.45 25.13
N LYS A 928 11.46 5.21 26.20
CA LYS A 928 10.31 5.03 27.08
C LYS A 928 8.99 5.32 26.38
N LEU A 929 8.95 6.31 25.47
CA LEU A 929 7.78 6.54 24.63
C LEU A 929 7.49 5.36 23.70
N SER A 930 8.55 4.74 23.16
CA SER A 930 8.43 3.53 22.34
C SER A 930 7.97 2.32 23.16
N GLU A 931 8.47 2.16 24.39
CA GLU A 931 8.02 1.10 25.32
C GLU A 931 6.57 1.30 25.76
N LEU A 932 6.17 2.53 26.10
CA LEU A 932 4.79 2.90 26.43
C LEU A 932 3.85 2.60 25.25
N ALA A 933 4.23 3.01 24.04
CA ALA A 933 3.48 2.71 22.82
C ALA A 933 3.38 1.19 22.58
N ALA A 934 4.46 0.43 22.83
CA ALA A 934 4.45 -1.02 22.71
C ALA A 934 3.52 -1.69 23.73
N ILE A 935 3.53 -1.24 24.99
CA ILE A 935 2.62 -1.73 26.04
C ILE A 935 1.17 -1.42 25.67
N PHE A 936 0.86 -0.18 25.27
CA PHE A 936 -0.48 0.20 24.84
C PHE A 936 -0.95 -0.59 23.62
N LYS A 937 -0.07 -0.84 22.65
CA LYS A 937 -0.38 -1.67 21.48
C LYS A 937 -0.64 -3.13 21.86
N ARG A 938 0.18 -3.74 22.73
CA ARG A 938 -0.04 -5.12 23.21
C ARG A 938 -1.36 -5.26 23.99
N ASN A 939 -1.72 -4.21 24.71
CA ASN A 939 -2.95 -4.14 25.47
C ASN A 939 -4.10 -3.51 24.67
N GLY A 940 -4.04 -3.41 23.34
CA GLY A 940 -5.20 -2.98 22.51
C GLY A 940 -5.72 -1.56 22.79
N VAL A 941 -4.92 -0.70 23.42
CA VAL A 941 -5.27 0.70 23.75
C VAL A 941 -5.17 1.61 22.51
N VAL A 942 -4.28 1.28 21.56
CA VAL A 942 -4.08 2.03 20.31
C VAL A 942 -4.05 1.06 19.12
N ASP A 943 -4.98 1.24 18.18
CA ASP A 943 -5.20 0.37 17.01
C ASP A 943 -4.77 1.05 15.69
N TYR A 944 -3.62 1.73 15.68
CA TYR A 944 -3.06 2.37 14.48
C TYR A 944 -1.72 1.72 14.11
N SER A 945 -1.58 1.32 12.86
CA SER A 945 -0.45 0.56 12.32
C SER A 945 0.79 1.41 11.96
N ASP A 946 0.75 2.73 12.14
CA ASP A 946 1.87 3.63 11.82
C ASP A 946 2.65 4.05 13.07
N ALA A 947 3.89 3.56 13.21
CA ALA A 947 4.76 3.83 14.35
C ALA A 947 5.19 5.31 14.46
N ARG A 948 5.04 6.12 13.40
CA ARG A 948 5.48 7.52 13.36
C ARG A 948 4.48 8.52 13.95
N MET A 949 3.27 8.05 14.29
CA MET A 949 2.15 8.85 14.81
C MET A 949 1.93 8.70 16.33
N THR A 950 2.88 8.12 17.08
CA THR A 950 2.62 7.68 18.47
C THR A 950 2.59 8.81 19.50
N LYS A 951 3.46 9.84 19.43
CA LYS A 951 3.52 10.85 20.50
C LYS A 951 2.27 11.74 20.56
N SER A 952 1.84 12.28 19.42
CA SER A 952 0.66 13.15 19.33
C SER A 952 -0.66 12.40 19.56
N ILE A 953 -0.80 11.18 19.03
CA ILE A 953 -1.97 10.33 19.30
C ILE A 953 -2.04 9.93 20.77
N ILE A 954 -0.91 9.54 21.38
CA ILE A 954 -0.88 9.22 22.82
C ILE A 954 -1.22 10.47 23.63
N GLN A 955 -0.70 11.66 23.30
CA GLN A 955 -1.04 12.89 24.02
C GLN A 955 -2.53 13.24 23.98
N VAL A 956 -3.21 12.98 22.86
CA VAL A 956 -4.65 13.29 22.70
C VAL A 956 -5.54 12.21 23.32
N LEU A 957 -5.22 10.93 23.13
CA LEU A 957 -6.06 9.82 23.60
C LEU A 957 -5.81 9.44 25.06
N LEU A 958 -4.63 9.74 25.61
CA LEU A 958 -4.25 9.29 26.95
C LEU A 958 -5.11 9.91 28.06
N PRO A 959 -5.43 11.22 28.09
CA PRO A 959 -6.29 11.77 29.15
C PRO A 959 -7.68 11.11 29.17
N ILE A 960 -8.22 10.78 28.01
CA ILE A 960 -9.53 10.11 27.85
C ILE A 960 -9.44 8.70 28.42
N PHE A 961 -8.44 7.94 27.97
CA PHE A 961 -8.23 6.56 28.41
C PHE A 961 -7.94 6.48 29.91
N VAL A 962 -7.12 7.40 30.45
CA VAL A 962 -6.82 7.50 31.88
C VAL A 962 -8.09 7.81 32.68
N GLY A 963 -8.94 8.73 32.22
CA GLY A 963 -10.24 9.03 32.84
C GLY A 963 -11.13 7.80 32.94
N ASP A 964 -11.32 7.09 31.83
CA ASP A 964 -12.14 5.88 31.78
C ASP A 964 -11.58 4.77 32.67
N MET A 965 -10.26 4.54 32.62
CA MET A 965 -9.62 3.52 33.45
C MET A 965 -9.62 3.89 34.94
N ARG A 966 -9.60 5.18 35.30
CA ARG A 966 -9.80 5.61 36.70
C ARG A 966 -11.18 5.23 37.20
N ILE A 967 -12.21 5.39 36.38
CA ILE A 967 -13.56 4.95 36.72
C ILE A 967 -13.57 3.43 36.92
N VAL A 968 -13.06 2.66 35.96
CA VAL A 968 -13.04 1.19 36.06
C VAL A 968 -12.26 0.71 37.29
N LYS A 969 -11.14 1.37 37.63
CA LYS A 969 -10.30 0.99 38.78
C LYS A 969 -10.92 1.37 40.12
N SER A 970 -11.59 2.51 40.20
CA SER A 970 -12.19 3.04 41.43
C SER A 970 -13.63 2.57 41.66
N TYR A 971 -14.26 1.97 40.65
CA TYR A 971 -15.61 1.43 40.76
C TYR A 971 -15.69 0.36 41.85
N GLN A 972 -16.62 0.57 42.78
CA GLN A 972 -16.95 -0.39 43.83
C GLN A 972 -18.39 -0.84 43.62
N TYR A 973 -18.55 -2.13 43.34
CA TYR A 973 -19.86 -2.72 43.28
C TYR A 973 -20.54 -2.65 44.65
N TYR A 974 -21.78 -2.19 44.67
CA TYR A 974 -22.68 -2.24 45.81
C TYR A 974 -23.81 -3.21 45.49
N GLU A 975 -24.30 -3.94 46.49
CA GLU A 975 -25.41 -4.87 46.32
C GLU A 975 -26.72 -4.13 45.99
N ASP A 976 -27.44 -4.60 44.98
CA ASP A 976 -28.80 -4.19 44.61
C ASP A 976 -29.65 -5.42 44.28
N PRO A 977 -30.98 -5.33 44.40
CA PRO A 977 -31.87 -6.29 43.77
C PRO A 977 -31.66 -6.34 42.25
N PRO A 978 -31.79 -7.52 41.61
CA PRO A 978 -31.69 -7.66 40.16
C PRO A 978 -32.63 -6.71 39.41
N LEU A 979 -32.22 -6.21 38.24
CA LEU A 979 -33.00 -5.30 37.40
C LEU A 979 -34.21 -6.04 36.83
N ASN A 980 -35.38 -5.39 36.81
CA ASN A 980 -36.60 -5.99 36.27
C ASN A 980 -36.73 -5.75 34.75
N LEU A 981 -35.70 -6.14 34.00
CA LEU A 981 -35.60 -5.99 32.54
C LEU A 981 -34.70 -7.08 31.96
N PRO A 982 -34.87 -7.44 30.68
CA PRO A 982 -34.01 -8.43 30.02
C PRO A 982 -32.61 -7.87 29.75
N ILE A 983 -31.59 -8.71 29.93
CA ILE A 983 -30.18 -8.40 29.63
C ILE A 983 -29.69 -9.31 28.51
N THR A 984 -29.06 -8.75 27.48
CA THR A 984 -28.33 -9.53 26.45
C THR A 984 -26.85 -9.22 26.54
N VAL A 985 -26.02 -10.26 26.64
CA VAL A 985 -24.57 -10.15 26.80
C VAL A 985 -23.87 -10.68 25.55
N PHE A 986 -23.14 -9.82 24.84
CA PHE A 986 -22.33 -10.18 23.68
C PHE A 986 -20.88 -10.49 24.10
N VAL A 987 -20.41 -11.69 23.76
CA VAL A 987 -19.13 -12.26 24.24
C VAL A 987 -18.19 -12.56 23.07
N GLY A 988 -16.97 -12.01 23.10
CA GLY A 988 -15.91 -12.38 22.17
C GLY A 988 -15.16 -13.64 22.65
N GLN A 989 -15.15 -14.71 21.86
CA GLN A 989 -14.49 -15.97 22.23
C GLN A 989 -12.97 -15.86 22.25
N HIS A 990 -12.40 -14.89 21.53
CA HIS A 990 -10.96 -14.62 21.50
C HIS A 990 -10.61 -13.31 22.22
N ASP A 991 -11.53 -12.80 23.06
CA ASP A 991 -11.31 -11.57 23.81
C ASP A 991 -10.22 -11.77 24.87
N THR A 992 -9.14 -10.99 24.74
CA THR A 992 -7.99 -11.01 25.65
C THR A 992 -8.12 -10.01 26.79
N TRP A 993 -9.08 -9.08 26.72
CA TRP A 993 -9.39 -8.09 27.74
C TRP A 993 -10.47 -8.58 28.71
N VAL A 994 -11.47 -9.31 28.23
CA VAL A 994 -12.52 -9.89 29.06
C VAL A 994 -12.73 -11.33 28.65
N LEU A 995 -12.31 -12.27 29.50
CA LEU A 995 -12.39 -13.68 29.15
C LEU A 995 -13.86 -14.12 29.05
N PRO A 996 -14.20 -15.08 28.17
CA PRO A 996 -15.58 -15.55 28.03
C PRO A 996 -16.26 -15.96 29.34
N GLN A 997 -15.48 -16.56 30.25
CA GLN A 997 -15.94 -16.98 31.58
C GLN A 997 -16.31 -15.82 32.52
N ASP A 998 -15.73 -14.63 32.33
CA ASP A 998 -15.95 -13.47 33.20
C ASP A 998 -17.34 -12.82 32.95
N HIS A 999 -18.05 -13.25 31.90
CA HIS A 999 -19.40 -12.79 31.55
C HIS A 999 -20.52 -13.58 32.25
N ALA A 1000 -20.22 -14.78 32.80
CA ALA A 1000 -21.25 -15.68 33.32
C ALA A 1000 -22.08 -15.07 34.47
N GLY A 1001 -21.48 -14.18 35.25
CA GLY A 1001 -22.10 -13.53 36.40
C GLY A 1001 -23.20 -12.52 36.06
N TRP A 1002 -23.30 -12.08 34.79
CA TRP A 1002 -24.37 -11.16 34.34
C TRP A 1002 -25.79 -11.70 34.54
N THR A 1003 -25.93 -13.03 34.56
CA THR A 1003 -27.21 -13.70 34.81
C THR A 1003 -27.83 -13.34 36.16
N ALA A 1004 -27.04 -12.95 37.15
CA ALA A 1004 -27.53 -12.55 38.47
C ALA A 1004 -28.09 -11.12 38.52
N HIS A 1005 -27.88 -10.31 37.48
CA HIS A 1005 -28.26 -8.89 37.48
C HIS A 1005 -29.64 -8.61 36.84
N SER A 1006 -30.32 -9.63 36.31
CA SER A 1006 -31.68 -9.53 35.75
C SER A 1006 -32.66 -10.44 36.51
N ALA A 1007 -33.83 -9.92 36.85
CA ALA A 1007 -34.97 -10.69 37.36
C ALA A 1007 -35.82 -11.30 36.22
N GLN A 1008 -35.55 -10.94 34.96
CA GLN A 1008 -36.21 -11.48 33.77
C GLN A 1008 -35.29 -12.50 33.08
N SER A 1009 -34.99 -12.31 31.79
CA SER A 1009 -34.08 -13.18 31.03
C SER A 1009 -32.69 -12.55 30.87
N CYS A 1010 -31.66 -13.39 30.93
CA CYS A 1010 -30.30 -13.02 30.55
C CYS A 1010 -29.81 -13.96 29.44
N THR A 1011 -29.53 -13.42 28.25
CA THR A 1011 -29.04 -14.20 27.09
C THR A 1011 -27.57 -13.91 26.83
N LEU A 1012 -26.80 -14.95 26.45
CA LEU A 1012 -25.38 -14.82 26.09
C LEU A 1012 -25.19 -15.16 24.62
N GLU A 1013 -24.70 -14.19 23.85
CA GLU A 1013 -24.44 -14.29 22.41
C GLU A 1013 -22.92 -14.31 22.17
N GLN A 1014 -22.41 -15.40 21.61
CA GLN A 1014 -20.97 -15.58 21.41
C GLN A 1014 -20.54 -15.30 19.95
N PHE A 1015 -19.37 -14.67 19.79
CA PHE A 1015 -18.76 -14.37 18.50
C PHE A 1015 -17.31 -14.86 18.47
N PRO A 1016 -16.85 -15.50 17.37
CA PRO A 1016 -15.47 -15.96 17.22
C PRO A 1016 -14.49 -14.80 16.91
N SER A 1017 -14.46 -13.77 17.77
CA SER A 1017 -13.63 -12.56 17.61
C SER A 1017 -13.09 -12.05 18.96
N GLY A 1018 -12.16 -11.10 18.91
CA GLY A 1018 -11.52 -10.42 20.03
C GLY A 1018 -12.30 -9.21 20.55
N HIS A 1019 -11.69 -8.39 21.41
CA HIS A 1019 -12.39 -7.37 22.22
C HIS A 1019 -13.26 -6.38 21.43
N LEU A 1020 -12.81 -5.90 20.26
CA LEU A 1020 -13.51 -4.90 19.44
C LEU A 1020 -14.35 -5.51 18.30
N PHE A 1021 -14.94 -6.70 18.50
CA PHE A 1021 -15.75 -7.39 17.49
C PHE A 1021 -16.91 -6.55 16.92
N VAL A 1022 -17.38 -5.53 17.65
CA VAL A 1022 -18.39 -4.55 17.19
C VAL A 1022 -17.94 -3.72 15.98
N ARG A 1023 -16.62 -3.62 15.71
CA ARG A 1023 -16.07 -2.92 14.53
C ARG A 1023 -16.12 -3.76 13.27
N GLU A 1024 -16.06 -5.07 13.41
CA GLU A 1024 -16.04 -6.00 12.28
C GLU A 1024 -17.42 -6.07 11.63
N GLU A 1025 -17.50 -5.74 10.35
CA GLU A 1025 -18.77 -5.60 9.61
C GLU A 1025 -19.67 -6.84 9.77
N LEU A 1026 -19.08 -8.04 9.70
CA LEU A 1026 -19.79 -9.32 9.84
C LEU A 1026 -20.48 -9.45 11.20
N PHE A 1027 -19.75 -9.18 12.29
CA PHE A 1027 -20.28 -9.32 13.65
C PHE A 1027 -21.18 -8.15 14.04
N ARG A 1028 -20.88 -6.93 13.58
CA ARG A 1028 -21.72 -5.75 13.74
C ARG A 1028 -23.13 -5.98 13.21
N LYS A 1029 -23.28 -6.52 11.98
CA LYS A 1029 -24.59 -6.86 11.40
C LYS A 1029 -25.35 -7.89 12.25
N LYS A 1030 -24.65 -8.89 12.79
CA LYS A 1030 -25.27 -9.91 13.66
C LYS A 1030 -25.73 -9.31 15.00
N ILE A 1031 -24.93 -8.44 15.61
CA ILE A 1031 -25.29 -7.72 16.85
C ILE A 1031 -26.53 -6.87 16.63
N ILE A 1032 -26.54 -6.07 15.55
CA ILE A 1032 -27.69 -5.25 15.17
C ILE A 1032 -28.95 -6.10 14.98
N SER A 1033 -28.83 -7.25 14.30
CA SER A 1033 -29.94 -8.19 14.12
C SER A 1033 -30.48 -8.75 15.44
N VAL A 1034 -29.60 -9.08 16.40
CA VAL A 1034 -30.00 -9.54 17.74
C VAL A 1034 -30.71 -8.42 18.51
N ILE A 1035 -30.16 -7.20 18.49
CA ILE A 1035 -30.76 -6.03 19.14
C ILE A 1035 -32.15 -5.76 18.57
N GLN A 1036 -32.26 -5.70 17.25
CA GLN A 1036 -33.53 -5.48 16.57
C GLN A 1036 -34.56 -6.56 16.94
N THR A 1037 -34.17 -7.84 16.90
CA THR A 1037 -35.08 -8.95 17.24
C THR A 1037 -35.59 -8.85 18.68
N ALA A 1038 -34.73 -8.49 19.63
CA ALA A 1038 -35.10 -8.35 21.03
C ALA A 1038 -36.05 -7.17 21.28
N LEU A 1039 -35.87 -6.05 20.56
CA LEU A 1039 -36.69 -4.85 20.72
C LEU A 1039 -38.02 -4.94 19.95
N ASP A 1040 -38.03 -5.52 18.75
CA ASP A 1040 -39.25 -5.74 17.95
C ASP A 1040 -40.20 -6.73 18.62
N GLN A 1041 -39.68 -7.75 19.32
CA GLN A 1041 -40.51 -8.67 20.11
C GLN A 1041 -41.29 -7.97 21.22
N LYS A 1042 -40.80 -6.83 21.75
CA LYS A 1042 -41.53 -6.06 22.75
C LYS A 1042 -42.61 -5.17 22.14
N LEU A 1043 -42.36 -4.56 20.99
CA LEU A 1043 -43.35 -3.76 20.26
C LEU A 1043 -44.59 -4.58 19.83
N LEU A 1044 -44.45 -5.90 19.71
CA LEU A 1044 -45.56 -6.82 19.43
C LEU A 1044 -46.37 -7.23 20.69
N VAL A 1045 -45.86 -6.94 21.89
CA VAL A 1045 -46.45 -7.34 23.19
C VAL A 1045 -47.07 -6.16 23.95
N THR A 1046 -46.58 -4.94 23.71
CA THR A 1046 -47.20 -3.65 24.10
C THR A 1046 -48.28 -3.24 23.11
#